data_AF-A0A0V1HE88-F1
#
_entry.id   AF-A0A0V1HE88-F1
#
_cell.length_a   1.000
_cell.length_b   1.000
_cell.length_c   1.000
_cell.angle_alpha   90.00
_cell.angle_beta   90.00
_cell.angle_gamma   90.00
#
_symmetry.space_group_name_H-M   'P 1'
#
loop_
_entity.id
_entity.type
_entity.pdbx_description
1 polymer ?
#
loop_
_entity_poly.entity_id
_entity_poly.type
_entity_poly.pdbx_seq_one_letter_code
_entity_poly.pdbx_strand_id
1 'polypeptide(L)'
;MSLQRHRRRQTTTMNNSVNESTDSSSSLLSTSPHCLKTNTKLSICNMFANLLRAHFSEPCNHEFSQDTFQSILAHMELPEEINAEMKAAMHDRADLFKAEQFASAIKEDQFWSNNDISLVLFDLLIIFIRNGNYDSRLRHLLILAADMLGIRMEIFNQCEDALICTLEINSSKKTGDNNPTTSSKTEFREKSKKWKRALMIGFGGVVGGTLVGLTGGLATPLLAIGLASLSGSAAALGLATTAGAAVVGSIFGVAGAGWTGYKLKRRVGALEEFTIEILHYQRRSLHIALAVSGWITEDHLDSFKTPWRCLNVSNEQYCLRYESKYLLEFGKAIDYIFSVALSCAIQHSLMETALAGVMSAVVWPVSLLGVASVIDNPWNVCIRRSQEAGEQLSQILLSRQHGHRPVTLLGFSLGARVIYHCLLFMEKSGNFAGIVQNAILLGTPVGCSPCEWKKISQVVGGCIINGYCRSDWLLKFLYRTMNLQYSVAGLGPIENVSPRIQNKDLSLIVKSHSDYKNKLPEILNFVGIPDNFKFLLFHHFKIEKKTMLSLNRFYHHLCLKRCVKANFRYAKFCIPNMYNVAQHCGHGSLADDGLNDDCSKIPYIENDDAFSGKGKKVYFETYGCQMNFNDVEIVRAILTKASFQETNIAKEADVVLLMTCAIRQSAEEKIWKRVKQLRKELQSVKGVKYCSPFIGILGCMAKRSARPSGSEIGLVDLIAGPDAYRDLPRLIASCETGQQAVNTIFSYDETYADIHPVRRDSSSQFAYLTIMRGCSNMCSYCIVPFTRGFEKSRPGVKEVTLLGQNVNSYCDADASSTIVDGQQYLASGFVNVVKRKNSGIRFAELLQRLSSINSNVRIRFTSPHPKDFPDEVLDVIRNHPNICNSVHLPAQSGSNDVLRRMHRGYTVEAYMNLVEKIKDKIPGVTLTSDFISGFCGETDEDHEQTVQLIKNVQYSYCYTFVYSMRERTKAHRRYCDDVPIDVKKARSQQLQSEFRKGALALNKTFIGKTLTVLVEKESKRSSEFWMGRSDGNLKIIFPKGSVNCFDSLSSSSSSSSSSSVHQRNSKIGDFVAVDITDASSEVLKGFATRIVTLSHES
;
A
#
# COMPACT_ATOMS: atom_id res chain seq x y z
N MET A 1 -34.10 9.90 67.76
CA MET A 1 -33.40 10.02 69.07
C MET A 1 -32.53 8.78 69.26
N SER A 2 -31.33 8.94 69.85
CA SER A 2 -30.60 7.99 70.74
C SER A 2 -30.59 6.46 70.46
N LEU A 3 -29.52 5.69 70.71
CA LEU A 3 -28.16 5.97 71.21
C LEU A 3 -27.30 4.68 71.04
N GLN A 4 -26.00 4.86 70.81
CA GLN A 4 -24.86 4.09 71.38
C GLN A 4 -24.84 2.54 71.54
N ARG A 5 -23.71 1.98 71.05
CA ARG A 5 -22.71 1.15 71.78
C ARG A 5 -22.96 -0.35 72.12
N HIS A 6 -22.11 -1.14 71.47
CA HIS A 6 -21.07 -2.03 72.06
C HIS A 6 -21.40 -3.33 72.83
N ARG A 7 -20.60 -4.35 72.44
CA ARG A 7 -19.74 -5.25 73.26
C ARG A 7 -20.25 -6.66 73.64
N ARG A 8 -19.63 -7.60 72.91
CA ARG A 8 -18.73 -8.69 73.39
C ARG A 8 -19.31 -9.98 74.01
N ARG A 9 -18.75 -11.07 73.44
CA ARG A 9 -18.25 -12.32 74.04
C ARG A 9 -19.25 -13.47 74.32
N GLN A 10 -19.05 -14.53 73.53
CA GLN A 10 -18.69 -15.90 73.96
C GLN A 10 -19.27 -16.41 75.29
N THR A 11 -20.06 -17.49 75.22
CA THR A 11 -19.64 -18.82 75.74
C THR A 11 -20.51 -19.95 75.14
N THR A 12 -20.19 -21.19 75.50
CA THR A 12 -20.36 -22.43 74.69
C THR A 12 -21.44 -23.38 75.25
N THR A 13 -21.78 -24.44 74.51
CA THR A 13 -22.55 -25.66 74.88
C THR A 13 -24.08 -25.47 74.98
N MET A 14 -24.95 -26.44 74.64
CA MET A 14 -24.84 -27.91 74.63
C MET A 14 -25.48 -28.61 73.41
N ASN A 15 -25.20 -29.91 73.28
CA ASN A 15 -25.81 -30.84 72.30
C ASN A 15 -27.32 -31.06 72.52
N ASN A 16 -28.03 -31.44 71.46
CA ASN A 16 -28.89 -32.64 71.48
C ASN A 16 -29.26 -33.14 70.07
N SER A 17 -29.44 -34.45 69.96
CA SER A 17 -29.99 -35.18 68.81
C SER A 17 -31.39 -35.73 69.20
N VAL A 18 -32.20 -36.37 68.35
CA VAL A 18 -32.02 -36.98 67.02
C VAL A 18 -33.26 -36.63 66.17
N ASN A 19 -33.16 -36.58 64.83
CA ASN A 19 -34.14 -37.24 63.92
C ASN A 19 -33.79 -37.12 62.43
N GLU A 20 -33.60 -38.28 61.81
CA GLU A 20 -33.72 -38.45 60.37
C GLU A 20 -35.19 -38.30 59.96
N SER A 21 -35.44 -37.58 58.87
CA SER A 21 -36.67 -37.72 58.09
C SER A 21 -36.27 -38.09 56.67
N THR A 22 -36.53 -39.34 56.30
CA THR A 22 -36.37 -39.83 54.94
C THR A 22 -37.38 -39.15 54.01
N ASP A 23 -36.90 -38.35 53.06
CA ASP A 23 -37.73 -37.95 51.92
C ASP A 23 -37.02 -38.27 50.60
N SER A 24 -37.50 -39.30 49.93
CA SER A 24 -36.90 -39.87 48.73
C SER A 24 -37.39 -39.14 47.48
N SER A 25 -36.71 -38.05 47.10
CA SER A 25 -36.80 -37.51 45.73
C SER A 25 -35.46 -36.95 45.26
N SER A 26 -34.93 -37.52 44.17
CA SER A 26 -33.61 -37.18 43.63
C SER A 26 -33.62 -35.80 42.94
N SER A 27 -33.10 -34.78 43.63
CA SER A 27 -32.91 -33.43 43.12
C SER A 27 -31.67 -33.35 42.20
N LEU A 28 -31.88 -33.63 40.91
CA LEU A 28 -30.83 -33.54 39.89
C LEU A 28 -30.80 -32.14 39.22
N LEU A 29 -29.57 -31.64 39.04
CA LEU A 29 -29.18 -30.52 38.16
C LEU A 29 -29.57 -29.10 38.61
N SER A 30 -28.88 -28.61 39.65
CA SER A 30 -28.53 -27.18 39.72
C SER A 30 -27.08 -27.01 40.19
N THR A 31 -26.31 -26.15 39.54
CA THR A 31 -24.96 -25.75 39.95
C THR A 31 -24.97 -24.32 40.46
N SER A 32 -25.75 -24.09 41.53
CA SER A 32 -25.51 -22.95 42.39
C SER A 32 -24.21 -23.19 43.19
N PRO A 33 -23.44 -22.15 43.55
CA PRO A 33 -22.35 -22.24 44.52
C PRO A 33 -22.74 -22.98 45.81
N HIS A 34 -24.01 -22.96 46.22
CA HIS A 34 -24.48 -23.69 47.41
C HIS A 34 -24.42 -25.23 47.26
N CYS A 35 -24.30 -25.77 46.04
CA CYS A 35 -24.31 -27.21 45.78
C CYS A 35 -22.90 -27.84 45.78
N LEU A 36 -21.84 -27.02 45.73
CA LEU A 36 -20.44 -27.49 45.74
C LEU A 36 -19.86 -27.51 47.15
N LYS A 37 -19.14 -28.59 47.49
CA LYS A 37 -18.40 -28.69 48.76
C LYS A 37 -17.32 -27.62 48.85
N THR A 38 -17.02 -27.15 50.06
CA THR A 38 -16.00 -26.10 50.32
C THR A 38 -14.64 -26.45 49.71
N ASN A 39 -14.19 -27.70 49.84
CA ASN A 39 -12.91 -28.15 49.25
C ASN A 39 -12.90 -28.01 47.72
N THR A 40 -14.02 -28.30 47.05
CA THR A 40 -14.18 -28.21 45.60
C THR A 40 -14.17 -26.75 45.14
N LYS A 41 -14.85 -25.85 45.87
CA LYS A 41 -14.77 -24.39 45.67
C LYS A 41 -13.33 -23.89 45.79
N LEU A 42 -12.62 -24.30 46.83
CA LEU A 42 -11.22 -23.93 47.06
C LEU A 42 -10.30 -24.42 45.94
N SER A 43 -10.48 -25.65 45.48
CA SER A 43 -9.75 -26.20 44.32
C SER A 43 -10.03 -25.41 43.03
N ILE A 44 -11.28 -25.01 42.77
CA ILE A 44 -11.62 -24.16 41.61
C ILE A 44 -10.91 -22.81 41.71
N CYS A 45 -11.01 -22.11 42.85
CA CYS A 45 -10.32 -20.84 43.06
C CYS A 45 -8.79 -20.98 42.88
N ASN A 46 -8.18 -21.99 43.49
CA ASN A 46 -6.74 -22.22 43.37
C ASN A 46 -6.30 -22.60 41.94
N MET A 47 -7.11 -23.35 41.19
CA MET A 47 -6.85 -23.65 39.78
C MET A 47 -6.83 -22.35 38.94
N PHE A 48 -7.86 -21.50 39.09
CA PHE A 48 -7.94 -20.23 38.35
C PHE A 48 -6.86 -19.22 38.79
N ALA A 49 -6.49 -19.16 40.07
CA ALA A 49 -5.38 -18.34 40.56
C ALA A 49 -4.04 -18.72 39.90
N ASN A 50 -3.76 -20.03 39.79
CA ASN A 50 -2.54 -20.51 39.15
C ASN A 50 -2.56 -20.32 37.62
N LEU A 51 -3.72 -20.51 36.95
CA LEU A 51 -3.88 -20.22 35.53
C LEU A 51 -3.65 -18.74 35.20
N LEU A 52 -4.28 -17.83 35.96
CA LEU A 52 -4.07 -16.38 35.83
C LEU A 52 -2.59 -16.02 35.99
N ARG A 53 -1.95 -16.51 37.05
CA ARG A 53 -0.55 -16.24 37.36
C ARG A 53 0.43 -16.83 36.33
N ALA A 54 0.15 -18.00 35.76
CA ALA A 54 1.03 -18.64 34.78
C ALA A 54 0.92 -18.02 33.38
N HIS A 55 -0.30 -17.70 32.92
CA HIS A 55 -0.53 -17.25 31.54
C HIS A 55 -0.71 -15.74 31.38
N PHE A 56 -1.03 -15.00 32.45
CA PHE A 56 -1.34 -13.56 32.42
C PHE A 56 -0.44 -12.71 33.33
N SER A 57 0.82 -13.14 33.51
CA SER A 57 1.86 -12.46 34.33
C SER A 57 2.41 -11.15 33.73
N GLU A 58 1.97 -10.75 32.54
CA GLU A 58 2.43 -9.51 31.88
C GLU A 58 1.83 -8.26 32.55
N PRO A 59 2.56 -7.13 32.65
CA PRO A 59 2.09 -5.94 33.38
C PRO A 59 0.74 -5.39 32.93
N CYS A 60 0.42 -5.50 31.64
CA CYS A 60 -0.86 -5.09 31.04
C CYS A 60 -2.07 -5.94 31.48
N ASN A 61 -1.84 -7.05 32.19
CA ASN A 61 -2.86 -8.00 32.63
C ASN A 61 -3.01 -8.10 34.14
N HIS A 62 -2.27 -7.31 34.94
CA HIS A 62 -2.39 -7.33 36.41
C HIS A 62 -3.79 -6.93 36.90
N GLU A 63 -4.31 -5.79 36.44
CA GLU A 63 -5.66 -5.29 36.76
C GLU A 63 -6.73 -6.33 36.38
N PHE A 64 -6.69 -6.82 35.13
CA PHE A 64 -7.55 -7.90 34.64
C PHE A 64 -7.50 -9.16 35.52
N SER A 65 -6.31 -9.57 35.96
CA SER A 65 -6.14 -10.78 36.76
C SER A 65 -6.72 -10.60 38.17
N GLN A 66 -6.55 -9.43 38.77
CA GLN A 66 -7.13 -9.09 40.08
C GLN A 66 -8.66 -9.02 40.02
N ASP A 67 -9.22 -8.30 39.04
CA ASP A 67 -10.68 -8.15 38.87
C ASP A 67 -11.37 -9.48 38.54
N THR A 68 -10.75 -10.28 37.67
CA THR A 68 -11.27 -11.60 37.30
C THR A 68 -11.26 -12.53 38.50
N PHE A 69 -10.15 -12.58 39.26
CA PHE A 69 -10.08 -13.43 40.44
C PHE A 69 -11.02 -12.97 41.56
N GLN A 70 -11.15 -11.65 41.78
CA GLN A 70 -12.12 -11.10 42.72
C GLN A 70 -13.57 -11.45 42.32
N SER A 71 -13.88 -11.44 41.04
CA SER A 71 -15.20 -11.87 40.52
C SER A 71 -15.47 -13.36 40.79
N ILE A 72 -14.46 -14.22 40.64
CA ILE A 72 -14.56 -15.65 40.95
C ILE A 72 -14.76 -15.88 42.45
N LEU A 73 -13.95 -15.24 43.31
CA LEU A 73 -14.07 -15.35 44.77
C LEU A 73 -15.45 -14.88 45.26
N ALA A 74 -15.95 -13.75 44.75
CA ALA A 74 -17.24 -13.20 45.13
C ALA A 74 -18.42 -14.14 44.78
N HIS A 75 -18.31 -14.90 43.69
CA HIS A 75 -19.33 -15.88 43.29
C HIS A 75 -19.23 -17.20 44.06
N MET A 76 -18.03 -17.62 44.48
CA MET A 76 -17.86 -18.88 45.20
C MET A 76 -18.36 -18.83 46.65
N GLU A 77 -18.63 -17.63 47.19
CA GLU A 77 -19.18 -17.42 48.55
C GLU A 77 -18.37 -18.14 49.64
N LEU A 78 -17.04 -18.05 49.56
CA LEU A 78 -16.14 -18.55 50.59
C LEU A 78 -16.09 -17.59 51.79
N PRO A 79 -15.74 -18.07 53.01
CA PRO A 79 -15.52 -17.23 54.18
C PRO A 79 -14.50 -16.11 53.93
N GLU A 80 -14.72 -14.92 54.52
CA GLU A 80 -13.86 -13.74 54.26
C GLU A 80 -12.39 -13.95 54.65
N GLU A 81 -12.11 -14.71 55.71
CA GLU A 81 -10.75 -15.07 56.14
C GLU A 81 -9.98 -15.80 55.02
N ILE A 82 -10.64 -16.78 54.38
CA ILE A 82 -10.03 -17.56 53.29
C ILE A 82 -9.93 -16.73 52.01
N ASN A 83 -10.91 -15.85 51.74
CA ASN A 83 -10.82 -14.91 50.62
C ASN A 83 -9.65 -13.93 50.75
N ALA A 84 -9.31 -13.51 51.98
CA ALA A 84 -8.16 -12.64 52.24
C ALA A 84 -6.83 -13.39 52.00
N GLU A 85 -6.71 -14.63 52.49
CA GLU A 85 -5.54 -15.49 52.27
C GLU A 85 -5.34 -15.79 50.77
N MET A 86 -6.40 -16.17 50.06
CA MET A 86 -6.36 -16.44 48.61
C MET A 86 -5.97 -15.20 47.79
N LYS A 87 -6.39 -13.99 48.21
CA LYS A 87 -5.97 -12.73 47.57
C LYS A 87 -4.48 -12.45 47.79
N ALA A 88 -3.95 -12.70 48.99
CA ALA A 88 -2.52 -12.56 49.27
C ALA A 88 -1.69 -13.56 48.44
N ALA A 89 -2.14 -14.82 48.35
CA ALA A 89 -1.49 -15.90 47.62
C ALA A 89 -1.42 -15.68 46.08
N MET A 90 -2.14 -14.71 45.51
CA MET A 90 -1.98 -14.31 44.11
C MET A 90 -0.59 -13.71 43.79
N HIS A 91 0.10 -13.16 44.80
CA HIS A 91 1.39 -12.50 44.61
C HIS A 91 2.62 -13.42 44.75
N ASP A 92 2.42 -14.67 45.18
CA ASP A 92 3.49 -15.69 45.23
C ASP A 92 3.90 -16.19 43.83
N ARG A 93 5.00 -16.97 43.74
CA ARG A 93 5.47 -17.55 42.47
C ARG A 93 4.50 -18.57 41.87
N ALA A 94 4.48 -18.64 40.54
CA ALA A 94 3.65 -19.57 39.77
C ALA A 94 4.10 -21.03 39.94
N ASP A 95 3.14 -21.96 39.99
CA ASP A 95 3.38 -23.40 39.98
C ASP A 95 2.27 -24.11 39.19
N LEU A 96 2.57 -24.46 37.93
CA LEU A 96 1.62 -25.11 37.02
C LEU A 96 1.26 -26.54 37.46
N PHE A 97 2.18 -27.25 38.13
CA PHE A 97 1.93 -28.60 38.62
C PHE A 97 0.84 -28.61 39.71
N LYS A 98 0.76 -27.56 40.53
CA LYS A 98 -0.35 -27.37 41.48
C LYS A 98 -1.71 -27.18 40.77
N ALA A 99 -1.75 -26.51 39.62
CA ALA A 99 -3.01 -26.32 38.89
C ALA A 99 -3.61 -27.65 38.40
N GLU A 100 -2.78 -28.56 37.90
CA GLU A 100 -3.19 -29.92 37.50
C GLU A 100 -3.66 -30.77 38.68
N GLN A 101 -3.02 -30.63 39.85
CA GLN A 101 -3.48 -31.27 41.08
C GLN A 101 -4.87 -30.78 41.49
N PHE A 102 -5.12 -29.46 41.48
CA PHE A 102 -6.45 -28.92 41.77
C PHE A 102 -7.49 -29.35 40.72
N ALA A 103 -7.15 -29.39 39.43
CA ALA A 103 -8.03 -29.91 38.38
C ALA A 103 -8.38 -31.39 38.59
N SER A 104 -7.44 -32.19 39.11
CA SER A 104 -7.66 -33.60 39.45
C SER A 104 -8.58 -33.75 40.67
N ALA A 105 -8.32 -32.98 41.73
CA ALA A 105 -9.18 -32.94 42.92
C ALA A 105 -10.62 -32.46 42.61
N ILE A 106 -10.81 -31.58 41.62
CA ILE A 106 -12.14 -31.19 41.13
C ILE A 106 -12.82 -32.40 40.47
N LYS A 107 -12.14 -33.12 39.57
CA LYS A 107 -12.69 -34.30 38.86
C LYS A 107 -13.07 -35.45 39.80
N GLU A 108 -12.39 -35.59 40.92
CA GLU A 108 -12.62 -36.64 41.92
C GLU A 108 -13.84 -36.38 42.84
N ASP A 109 -14.45 -35.20 42.82
CA ASP A 109 -15.65 -34.94 43.63
C ASP A 109 -16.85 -35.78 43.14
N GLN A 110 -17.46 -36.51 44.07
CA GLN A 110 -18.68 -37.28 43.88
C GLN A 110 -19.83 -36.48 43.27
N PHE A 111 -19.84 -35.15 43.37
CA PHE A 111 -20.82 -34.29 42.70
C PHE A 111 -20.93 -34.54 41.18
N TRP A 112 -19.81 -34.88 40.52
CA TRP A 112 -19.74 -35.15 39.07
C TRP A 112 -20.19 -36.56 38.67
N SER A 113 -20.49 -37.45 39.63
CA SER A 113 -21.09 -38.75 39.32
C SER A 113 -22.49 -38.63 38.69
N ASN A 114 -23.18 -37.52 38.98
CA ASN A 114 -24.56 -37.25 38.60
C ASN A 114 -24.75 -35.98 37.76
N ASN A 115 -23.71 -35.15 37.60
CA ASN A 115 -23.76 -33.85 36.91
C ASN A 115 -22.54 -33.69 35.98
N ASP A 116 -22.69 -32.94 34.88
CA ASP A 116 -21.61 -32.68 33.93
C ASP A 116 -20.65 -31.60 34.47
N ILE A 117 -19.33 -31.86 34.42
CA ILE A 117 -18.28 -30.94 34.87
C ILE A 117 -18.21 -29.64 34.05
N SER A 118 -18.75 -29.64 32.83
CA SER A 118 -18.89 -28.43 31.99
C SER A 118 -19.78 -27.35 32.62
N LEU A 119 -20.63 -27.69 33.59
CA LEU A 119 -21.46 -26.74 34.31
C LEU A 119 -20.65 -25.70 35.11
N VAL A 120 -19.43 -26.03 35.56
CA VAL A 120 -18.53 -25.05 36.22
C VAL A 120 -18.17 -23.91 35.27
N LEU A 121 -17.85 -24.24 34.01
CA LEU A 121 -17.51 -23.23 33.01
C LEU A 121 -18.75 -22.43 32.57
N PHE A 122 -19.91 -23.08 32.49
CA PHE A 122 -21.16 -22.42 32.12
C PHE A 122 -21.63 -21.41 33.17
N ASP A 123 -21.54 -21.76 34.45
CA ASP A 123 -21.85 -20.87 35.57
C ASP A 123 -20.89 -19.67 35.59
N LEU A 124 -19.58 -19.91 35.45
CA LEU A 124 -18.58 -18.84 35.34
C LEU A 124 -18.83 -17.92 34.14
N LEU A 125 -19.14 -18.48 32.97
CA LEU A 125 -19.47 -17.74 31.75
C LEU A 125 -20.67 -16.79 31.96
N ILE A 126 -21.70 -17.21 32.70
CA ILE A 126 -22.87 -16.38 33.03
C ILE A 126 -22.47 -15.15 33.86
N ILE A 127 -21.60 -15.30 34.87
CA ILE A 127 -21.15 -14.19 35.73
C ILE A 127 -20.43 -13.13 34.91
N PHE A 128 -19.44 -13.55 34.12
CA PHE A 128 -18.60 -12.62 33.37
C PHE A 128 -19.40 -11.86 32.30
N ILE A 129 -20.36 -12.54 31.66
CA ILE A 129 -21.30 -11.92 30.74
C ILE A 129 -22.25 -10.96 31.47
N ARG A 130 -22.77 -11.33 32.66
CA ARG A 130 -23.61 -10.44 33.49
C ARG A 130 -22.87 -9.16 33.90
N ASN A 131 -21.56 -9.25 34.13
CA ASN A 131 -20.71 -8.10 34.45
C ASN A 131 -20.29 -7.30 33.20
N GLY A 132 -20.65 -7.76 31.98
CA GLY A 132 -20.26 -7.14 30.71
C GLY A 132 -18.79 -7.36 30.30
N ASN A 133 -18.03 -8.11 31.10
CA ASN A 133 -16.58 -8.27 31.00
C ASN A 133 -16.24 -9.60 30.31
N TYR A 134 -16.65 -9.76 29.05
CA TYR A 134 -16.32 -10.96 28.26
C TYR A 134 -15.37 -10.58 27.11
N ASP A 135 -14.05 -10.69 27.36
CA ASP A 135 -12.95 -10.27 26.48
C ASP A 135 -12.04 -11.45 26.06
N SER A 136 -11.05 -11.20 25.20
CA SER A 136 -10.20 -12.28 24.66
C SER A 136 -9.26 -12.95 25.67
N ARG A 137 -8.99 -12.29 26.80
CA ARG A 137 -8.18 -12.85 27.89
C ARG A 137 -9.02 -13.79 28.73
N LEU A 138 -10.26 -13.38 29.05
CA LEU A 138 -11.20 -14.21 29.76
C LEU A 138 -11.57 -15.48 28.98
N ARG A 139 -11.89 -15.36 27.68
CA ARG A 139 -12.20 -16.54 26.88
C ARG A 139 -11.00 -17.49 26.80
N HIS A 140 -9.78 -16.97 26.72
CA HIS A 140 -8.58 -17.81 26.80
C HIS A 140 -8.44 -18.52 28.17
N LEU A 141 -8.69 -17.81 29.28
CA LEU A 141 -8.67 -18.38 30.63
C LEU A 141 -9.69 -19.53 30.79
N LEU A 142 -10.91 -19.36 30.27
CA LEU A 142 -11.94 -20.41 30.28
C LEU A 142 -11.56 -21.60 29.40
N ILE A 143 -10.89 -21.38 28.27
CA ILE A 143 -10.35 -22.46 27.42
C ILE A 143 -9.24 -23.24 28.14
N LEU A 144 -8.32 -22.56 28.85
CA LEU A 144 -7.28 -23.23 29.63
C LEU A 144 -7.88 -24.05 30.78
N ALA A 145 -8.90 -23.52 31.45
CA ALA A 145 -9.65 -24.27 32.47
C ALA A 145 -10.41 -25.46 31.88
N ALA A 146 -11.00 -25.33 30.67
CA ALA A 146 -11.65 -26.44 29.97
C ALA A 146 -10.66 -27.57 29.66
N ASP A 147 -9.47 -27.23 29.17
CA ASP A 147 -8.41 -28.19 28.85
C ASP A 147 -7.93 -28.93 30.13
N MET A 148 -7.64 -28.19 31.20
CA MET A 148 -7.30 -28.78 32.52
C MET A 148 -8.41 -29.70 33.06
N LEU A 149 -9.68 -29.33 32.88
CA LEU A 149 -10.83 -30.15 33.28
C LEU A 149 -11.14 -31.30 32.30
N GLY A 150 -10.44 -31.42 31.17
CA GLY A 150 -10.66 -32.47 30.17
C GLY A 150 -11.93 -32.26 29.32
N ILE A 151 -12.47 -31.04 29.29
CA ILE A 151 -13.68 -30.68 28.56
C ILE A 151 -13.33 -30.40 27.10
N ARG A 152 -13.93 -31.18 26.18
CA ARG A 152 -13.70 -31.01 24.74
C ARG A 152 -14.20 -29.63 24.26
N MET A 153 -13.43 -28.96 23.40
CA MET A 153 -13.75 -27.63 22.86
C MET A 153 -15.14 -27.53 22.22
N GLU A 154 -15.64 -28.62 21.62
CA GLU A 154 -17.01 -28.73 21.10
C GLU A 154 -18.08 -28.42 22.15
N ILE A 155 -17.89 -28.88 23.39
CA ILE A 155 -18.81 -28.70 24.51
C ILE A 155 -18.74 -27.25 25.00
N PHE A 156 -17.54 -26.68 25.07
CA PHE A 156 -17.34 -25.27 25.43
C PHE A 156 -18.03 -24.32 24.44
N ASN A 157 -17.90 -24.56 23.12
CA ASN A 157 -18.60 -23.79 22.10
C ASN A 157 -20.14 -23.96 22.20
N GLN A 158 -20.62 -25.17 22.50
CA GLN A 158 -22.06 -25.41 22.74
C GLN A 158 -22.60 -24.64 23.97
N CYS A 159 -21.79 -24.48 25.02
CA CYS A 159 -22.11 -23.64 26.18
C CYS A 159 -22.25 -22.16 25.80
N GLU A 160 -21.33 -21.62 24.98
CA GLU A 160 -21.44 -20.25 24.44
C GLU A 160 -22.72 -20.07 23.60
N ASP A 161 -22.99 -21.00 22.67
CA ASP A 161 -24.18 -20.96 21.81
C ASP A 161 -25.51 -21.06 22.57
N ALA A 162 -25.58 -21.92 23.59
CA ALA A 162 -26.78 -22.09 24.42
C ALA A 162 -27.11 -20.80 25.20
N LEU A 163 -26.09 -20.08 25.65
CA LEU A 163 -26.25 -18.83 26.37
C LEU A 163 -26.73 -17.70 25.44
N ILE A 164 -26.20 -17.60 24.22
CA ILE A 164 -26.69 -16.64 23.20
C ILE A 164 -28.16 -16.90 22.88
N CYS A 165 -28.54 -18.16 22.64
CA CYS A 165 -29.94 -18.53 22.38
C CYS A 165 -30.86 -18.10 23.54
N THR A 166 -30.37 -18.18 24.78
CA THR A 166 -31.11 -17.74 25.98
C THR A 166 -31.27 -16.22 26.03
N LEU A 167 -30.24 -15.45 25.66
CA LEU A 167 -30.30 -13.98 25.57
C LEU A 167 -31.22 -13.50 24.44
N GLU A 168 -31.17 -14.11 23.25
CA GLU A 168 -32.00 -13.75 22.09
C GLU A 168 -33.50 -14.03 22.30
N ILE A 169 -33.84 -15.13 22.99
CA ILE A 169 -35.23 -15.45 23.34
C ILE A 169 -35.81 -14.42 24.33
N ASN A 170 -34.96 -13.81 25.17
CA ASN A 170 -35.36 -12.79 26.13
C ASN A 170 -35.46 -11.38 25.51
N SER A 171 -34.64 -11.03 24.51
CA SER A 171 -34.81 -9.78 23.76
C SER A 171 -36.07 -9.80 22.88
N SER A 172 -36.33 -10.92 22.19
CA SER A 172 -37.47 -11.10 21.27
C SER A 172 -38.85 -11.02 21.94
N LYS A 173 -38.92 -11.09 23.28
CA LYS A 173 -40.17 -10.87 24.04
C LYS A 173 -40.52 -9.39 24.24
N LYS A 174 -39.58 -8.46 24.02
CA LYS A 174 -39.81 -7.00 24.22
C LYS A 174 -40.26 -6.29 22.95
N THR A 175 -39.93 -6.81 21.77
CA THR A 175 -40.36 -6.25 20.48
C THR A 175 -41.61 -6.97 19.99
N GLY A 176 -42.77 -6.44 20.38
CA GLY A 176 -44.06 -6.90 19.87
C GLY A 176 -44.29 -6.43 18.44
N ASP A 177 -43.76 -7.16 17.46
CA ASP A 177 -43.94 -6.86 16.04
C ASP A 177 -44.89 -7.87 15.38
N ASN A 178 -46.07 -7.40 15.01
CA ASN A 178 -47.13 -8.16 14.36
C ASN A 178 -47.14 -7.85 12.87
N ASN A 179 -46.50 -8.68 12.05
CA ASN A 179 -47.08 -9.05 10.74
C ASN A 179 -46.47 -10.34 10.14
N PRO A 180 -47.24 -11.13 9.35
CA PRO A 180 -46.82 -12.47 8.93
C PRO A 180 -46.45 -12.56 7.44
N THR A 181 -45.24 -13.08 7.16
CA THR A 181 -44.90 -13.73 5.88
C THR A 181 -44.18 -15.07 6.14
N THR A 182 -44.21 -15.95 5.16
CA THR A 182 -44.74 -17.31 5.38
C THR A 182 -43.72 -18.46 5.36
N SER A 183 -44.13 -19.61 5.90
CA SER A 183 -43.63 -20.97 5.56
C SER A 183 -42.37 -21.57 6.24
N SER A 184 -41.91 -21.07 7.40
CA SER A 184 -40.95 -21.84 8.24
C SER A 184 -41.24 -21.83 9.76
N LYS A 185 -42.20 -21.02 10.22
CA LYS A 185 -42.37 -20.69 11.65
C LYS A 185 -43.28 -21.65 12.45
N THR A 186 -43.96 -22.60 11.82
CA THR A 186 -44.91 -23.51 12.50
C THR A 186 -44.22 -24.68 13.22
N GLU A 187 -43.27 -25.38 12.61
CA GLU A 187 -42.54 -26.49 13.27
C GLU A 187 -41.69 -26.00 14.47
N PHE A 188 -41.08 -24.82 14.34
CA PHE A 188 -40.24 -24.24 15.39
C PHE A 188 -41.05 -23.88 16.64
N ARG A 189 -42.33 -23.49 16.45
CA ARG A 189 -43.25 -23.08 17.53
C ARG A 189 -43.72 -24.24 18.41
N GLU A 190 -43.67 -25.49 17.93
CA GLU A 190 -43.93 -26.68 18.76
C GLU A 190 -42.66 -27.19 19.47
N LYS A 191 -41.53 -27.28 18.77
CA LYS A 191 -40.23 -27.66 19.38
C LYS A 191 -39.85 -26.71 20.52
N SER A 192 -40.06 -25.40 20.34
CA SER A 192 -39.88 -24.37 21.38
C SER A 192 -40.81 -24.54 22.59
N LYS A 193 -42.05 -25.03 22.42
CA LYS A 193 -42.98 -25.27 23.55
C LYS A 193 -42.52 -26.44 24.43
N LYS A 194 -41.95 -27.51 23.86
CA LYS A 194 -41.40 -28.63 24.64
C LYS A 194 -40.16 -28.21 25.43
N TRP A 195 -39.22 -27.51 24.79
CA TRP A 195 -38.03 -26.98 25.48
C TRP A 195 -38.38 -25.94 26.55
N LYS A 196 -39.36 -25.05 26.31
CA LYS A 196 -39.88 -24.15 27.35
C LYS A 196 -40.41 -24.89 28.57
N ARG A 197 -41.06 -26.05 28.40
CA ARG A 197 -41.56 -26.84 29.54
C ARG A 197 -40.42 -27.50 30.32
N ALA A 198 -39.42 -28.08 29.63
CA ALA A 198 -38.25 -28.67 30.28
C ALA A 198 -37.43 -27.62 31.06
N LEU A 199 -37.19 -26.45 30.47
CA LEU A 199 -36.37 -25.39 31.08
C LEU A 199 -37.11 -24.64 32.21
N MET A 200 -38.44 -24.48 32.12
CA MET A 200 -39.26 -23.96 33.23
C MET A 200 -39.38 -24.93 34.41
N ILE A 201 -39.36 -26.24 34.17
CA ILE A 201 -39.46 -27.26 35.24
C ILE A 201 -38.10 -27.46 35.95
N GLY A 202 -36.98 -27.23 35.26
CA GLY A 202 -35.63 -27.28 35.86
C GLY A 202 -35.20 -26.03 36.64
N PHE A 203 -35.88 -24.88 36.49
CA PHE A 203 -35.56 -23.62 37.18
C PHE A 203 -36.63 -23.17 38.19
N GLY A 204 -37.63 -24.01 38.48
CA GLY A 204 -38.67 -23.76 39.47
C GLY A 204 -38.16 -23.97 40.91
N GLY A 205 -37.31 -23.07 41.41
CA GLY A 205 -36.70 -23.19 42.75
C GLY A 205 -36.64 -21.88 43.55
N VAL A 206 -35.86 -20.90 43.10
CA VAL A 206 -35.37 -19.81 44.00
C VAL A 206 -35.62 -18.37 43.49
N VAL A 207 -36.19 -18.16 42.29
CA VAL A 207 -36.39 -16.79 41.72
C VAL A 207 -37.87 -16.49 41.41
N GLY A 208 -38.76 -16.77 42.37
CA GLY A 208 -40.21 -16.68 42.19
C GLY A 208 -40.90 -15.36 42.60
N GLY A 209 -40.20 -14.40 43.20
CA GLY A 209 -40.84 -13.31 43.96
C GLY A 209 -41.20 -12.02 43.21
N THR A 210 -40.51 -11.67 42.12
CA THR A 210 -40.32 -10.22 41.79
C THR A 210 -40.81 -9.77 40.41
N LEU A 211 -41.63 -10.56 39.71
CA LEU A 211 -41.85 -10.39 38.25
C LEU A 211 -43.31 -10.27 37.78
N VAL A 212 -44.24 -9.93 38.68
CA VAL A 212 -45.70 -9.79 38.37
C VAL A 212 -46.19 -8.33 38.39
N GLY A 213 -45.38 -7.38 38.90
CA GLY A 213 -45.76 -5.97 38.97
C GLY A 213 -45.48 -5.18 37.68
N LEU A 214 -46.50 -4.43 37.21
CA LEU A 214 -46.40 -3.29 36.28
C LEU A 214 -46.16 -3.59 34.79
N THR A 215 -47.11 -4.28 34.16
CA THR A 215 -47.41 -4.12 32.73
C THR A 215 -48.44 -2.99 32.52
N GLY A 216 -47.98 -1.77 32.20
CA GLY A 216 -48.87 -0.69 31.77
C GLY A 216 -48.17 0.68 31.75
N GLY A 217 -48.11 1.35 30.59
CA GLY A 217 -47.58 2.71 30.50
C GLY A 217 -46.92 3.14 29.18
N LEU A 218 -47.68 3.16 28.09
CA LEU A 218 -47.53 4.05 26.92
C LEU A 218 -46.24 4.02 26.06
N ALA A 219 -46.38 4.58 24.85
CA ALA A 219 -45.36 4.64 23.81
C ALA A 219 -45.37 6.01 23.12
N THR A 220 -44.19 6.58 22.82
CA THR A 220 -43.91 7.46 21.65
C THR A 220 -42.40 7.75 21.53
N PRO A 221 -41.89 8.23 20.36
CA PRO A 221 -40.44 8.33 20.06
C PRO A 221 -39.87 9.77 19.90
N LEU A 222 -38.54 9.83 19.67
CA LEU A 222 -37.72 10.89 19.03
C LEU A 222 -37.15 12.11 19.84
N LEU A 223 -35.85 12.35 19.59
CA LEU A 223 -35.05 13.60 19.60
C LEU A 223 -34.54 14.30 20.90
N ALA A 224 -33.21 14.54 20.87
CA ALA A 224 -32.44 15.74 21.25
C ALA A 224 -32.26 16.23 22.72
N ILE A 225 -30.96 16.42 23.06
CA ILE A 225 -30.31 17.55 23.79
C ILE A 225 -31.06 18.20 24.98
N GLY A 226 -30.49 18.16 26.19
CA GLY A 226 -30.90 19.00 27.32
C GLY A 226 -29.99 18.91 28.56
N LEU A 227 -29.86 19.99 29.33
CA LEU A 227 -28.98 20.12 30.52
C LEU A 227 -29.65 19.69 31.84
N ALA A 228 -28.80 19.55 32.87
CA ALA A 228 -29.11 19.18 34.25
C ALA A 228 -30.17 20.04 34.98
N SER A 229 -30.81 19.47 36.02
CA SER A 229 -30.69 19.99 37.41
C SER A 229 -31.54 19.24 38.48
N LEU A 230 -30.99 19.23 39.70
CA LEU A 230 -31.64 19.27 41.04
C LEU A 230 -32.40 18.06 41.66
N SER A 231 -31.79 17.61 42.78
CA SER A 231 -32.35 17.29 44.12
C SER A 231 -33.03 15.94 44.46
N GLY A 232 -32.66 15.38 45.63
CA GLY A 232 -33.52 14.54 46.48
C GLY A 232 -33.21 13.04 46.61
N SER A 233 -32.41 12.64 47.61
CA SER A 233 -32.27 11.24 48.08
C SER A 233 -33.55 10.75 48.82
N ALA A 234 -33.88 9.46 48.98
CA ALA A 234 -33.11 8.23 48.78
C ALA A 234 -33.97 6.99 48.47
N ALA A 235 -33.38 6.06 47.70
CA ALA A 235 -33.51 4.58 47.76
C ALA A 235 -34.88 3.89 47.97
N ALA A 236 -35.53 3.47 46.86
CA ALA A 236 -36.31 2.20 46.78
C ALA A 236 -36.76 1.77 45.35
N LEU A 237 -36.14 2.25 44.25
CA LEU A 237 -36.56 1.88 42.89
C LEU A 237 -35.37 1.55 41.97
N GLY A 238 -35.14 0.25 41.77
CA GLY A 238 -34.13 -0.27 40.86
C GLY A 238 -34.43 -1.72 40.49
N LEU A 239 -33.95 -2.13 39.30
CA LEU A 239 -34.05 -3.47 38.70
C LEU A 239 -35.28 -3.81 37.81
N ALA A 240 -36.00 -2.79 37.32
CA ALA A 240 -36.55 -2.81 35.95
C ALA A 240 -35.49 -2.29 34.93
N THR A 241 -34.21 -2.56 35.18
CA THR A 241 -33.11 -1.67 34.77
C THR A 241 -32.65 -1.77 33.33
N THR A 242 -32.24 -0.60 32.84
CA THR A 242 -31.25 -0.33 31.78
C THR A 242 -30.10 -1.35 31.71
N ALA A 243 -29.63 -1.88 32.84
CA ALA A 243 -28.53 -2.84 32.94
C ALA A 243 -28.61 -4.04 31.97
N GLY A 244 -29.76 -4.69 31.81
CA GLY A 244 -29.85 -5.88 30.93
C GLY A 244 -29.69 -5.55 29.45
N ALA A 245 -30.17 -4.39 29.01
CA ALA A 245 -29.95 -3.89 27.65
C ALA A 245 -28.52 -3.32 27.48
N ALA A 246 -27.96 -2.72 28.55
CA ALA A 246 -26.59 -2.23 28.57
C ALA A 246 -25.56 -3.38 28.47
N VAL A 247 -25.81 -4.54 29.10
CA VAL A 247 -24.95 -5.74 29.01
C VAL A 247 -24.96 -6.34 27.59
N VAL A 248 -26.14 -6.47 26.96
CA VAL A 248 -26.19 -6.92 25.56
C VAL A 248 -25.56 -5.89 24.62
N GLY A 249 -25.74 -4.60 24.89
CA GLY A 249 -25.13 -3.50 24.14
C GLY A 249 -23.61 -3.36 24.33
N SER A 250 -23.05 -3.68 25.50
CA SER A 250 -21.61 -3.64 25.75
C SER A 250 -20.90 -4.83 25.10
N ILE A 251 -21.54 -6.01 25.12
CA ILE A 251 -20.99 -7.21 24.49
C ILE A 251 -21.09 -7.14 22.97
N PHE A 252 -22.23 -6.76 22.39
CA PHE A 252 -22.44 -6.77 20.94
C PHE A 252 -22.23 -5.41 20.24
N GLY A 253 -21.98 -4.33 20.98
CA GLY A 253 -21.75 -2.99 20.43
C GLY A 253 -23.02 -2.20 20.08
N VAL A 254 -22.83 -0.95 19.66
CA VAL A 254 -23.92 -0.04 19.30
C VAL A 254 -24.72 -0.60 18.11
N ALA A 255 -26.05 -0.64 18.25
CA ALA A 255 -27.02 -1.22 17.33
C ALA A 255 -27.00 -2.76 17.15
N GLY A 256 -26.02 -3.49 17.71
CA GLY A 256 -25.97 -4.95 17.65
C GLY A 256 -25.98 -5.52 16.23
N ALA A 257 -25.55 -4.74 15.24
CA ALA A 257 -25.14 -5.23 13.93
C ALA A 257 -23.68 -5.72 14.05
N GLY A 258 -23.33 -6.81 13.36
CA GLY A 258 -21.94 -7.25 13.28
C GLY A 258 -21.09 -6.30 12.43
N TRP A 259 -19.90 -6.72 12.01
CA TRP A 259 -19.10 -5.96 11.03
C TRP A 259 -19.75 -5.87 9.63
N THR A 260 -20.89 -6.52 9.46
CA THR A 260 -21.79 -6.46 8.30
C THR A 260 -22.23 -5.03 8.00
N GLY A 261 -21.48 -4.32 7.17
CA GLY A 261 -21.76 -2.93 6.81
C GLY A 261 -20.56 -1.99 6.87
N TYR A 262 -19.41 -2.44 7.40
CA TYR A 262 -18.16 -1.69 7.23
C TYR A 262 -17.69 -1.77 5.77
N LYS A 263 -18.17 -0.82 4.97
CA LYS A 263 -17.72 -0.53 3.62
C LYS A 263 -17.11 0.86 3.60
N LEU A 264 -15.86 0.94 3.16
CA LEU A 264 -15.13 2.20 3.04
C LEU A 264 -15.84 3.15 2.05
N LYS A 265 -16.64 4.09 2.53
CA LYS A 265 -17.38 5.05 1.68
C LYS A 265 -16.49 6.12 1.03
N ARG A 266 -15.24 6.26 1.48
CA ARG A 266 -14.26 7.26 1.00
C ARG A 266 -12.84 6.77 1.27
N ARG A 267 -11.92 6.87 0.30
CA ARG A 267 -10.52 6.43 0.42
C ARG A 267 -9.84 6.97 1.69
N VAL A 268 -9.30 6.09 2.52
CA VAL A 268 -8.48 6.40 3.71
C VAL A 268 -7.03 5.98 3.43
N GLY A 269 -6.08 6.86 3.74
CA GLY A 269 -4.69 6.69 3.34
C GLY A 269 -4.56 6.58 1.81
N ALA A 270 -3.99 5.47 1.36
CA ALA A 270 -3.84 5.16 -0.06
C ALA A 270 -4.66 3.94 -0.53
N LEU A 271 -5.44 3.29 0.35
CA LEU A 271 -6.29 2.16 -0.05
C LEU A 271 -7.45 2.63 -0.94
N GLU A 272 -7.71 1.85 -1.98
CA GLU A 272 -8.81 2.01 -2.93
C GLU A 272 -10.01 1.18 -2.52
N GLU A 273 -9.77 -0.03 -1.98
CA GLU A 273 -10.81 -0.94 -1.53
C GLU A 273 -10.49 -1.56 -0.17
N PHE A 274 -11.45 -1.47 0.77
CA PHE A 274 -11.43 -2.15 2.05
C PHE A 274 -12.88 -2.41 2.50
N THR A 275 -13.28 -3.68 2.58
CA THR A 275 -14.64 -4.08 2.97
C THR A 275 -14.62 -5.39 3.76
N ILE A 276 -15.35 -5.43 4.87
CA ILE A 276 -15.54 -6.67 5.65
C ILE A 276 -16.85 -7.33 5.20
N GLU A 277 -16.74 -8.54 4.66
CA GLU A 277 -17.87 -9.33 4.16
C GLU A 277 -18.18 -10.51 5.08
N ILE A 278 -19.41 -11.02 5.03
CA ILE A 278 -19.79 -12.28 5.68
C ILE A 278 -19.17 -13.43 4.90
N LEU A 279 -18.50 -14.35 5.59
CA LEU A 279 -18.02 -15.61 5.00
C LEU A 279 -19.14 -16.66 5.03
N HIS A 280 -19.68 -16.92 6.22
CA HIS A 280 -20.83 -17.79 6.45
C HIS A 280 -21.55 -17.30 7.71
N TYR A 281 -22.87 -17.16 7.66
CA TYR A 281 -23.68 -16.74 8.81
C TYR A 281 -24.67 -17.84 9.18
N GLN A 282 -24.46 -18.45 10.34
CA GLN A 282 -25.43 -19.39 10.92
C GLN A 282 -26.23 -18.73 12.04
N ARG A 283 -25.53 -18.14 13.03
CA ARG A 283 -26.09 -17.38 14.16
C ARG A 283 -25.09 -16.34 14.67
N ARG A 284 -25.54 -15.44 15.54
CA ARG A 284 -24.64 -14.57 16.31
C ARG A 284 -23.74 -15.41 17.20
N SER A 285 -22.50 -14.97 17.40
CA SER A 285 -21.57 -15.62 18.32
C SER A 285 -20.99 -14.62 19.34
N LEU A 286 -20.56 -15.13 20.49
CA LEU A 286 -19.75 -14.38 21.47
C LEU A 286 -18.31 -14.20 21.00
N HIS A 287 -17.87 -14.97 19.99
CA HIS A 287 -16.53 -14.95 19.40
C HIS A 287 -16.61 -14.75 17.89
N ILE A 288 -15.68 -13.99 17.31
CA ILE A 288 -15.67 -13.67 15.88
C ILE A 288 -14.43 -14.27 15.21
N ALA A 289 -14.58 -14.81 13.99
CA ALA A 289 -13.47 -15.15 13.12
C ALA A 289 -13.36 -14.15 11.95
N LEU A 290 -12.15 -13.69 11.62
CA LEU A 290 -11.85 -12.91 10.42
C LEU A 290 -10.77 -13.59 9.59
N ALA A 291 -11.14 -13.97 8.37
CA ALA A 291 -10.26 -14.52 7.36
C ALA A 291 -9.69 -13.42 6.43
N VAL A 292 -8.42 -13.53 6.07
CA VAL A 292 -7.72 -12.60 5.17
C VAL A 292 -6.92 -13.38 4.12
N SER A 293 -7.40 -13.39 2.88
CA SER A 293 -6.73 -14.01 1.74
C SER A 293 -5.56 -13.15 1.25
N GLY A 294 -4.41 -13.77 0.94
CA GLY A 294 -3.22 -13.05 0.48
C GLY A 294 -3.09 -12.82 -1.03
N TRP A 295 -3.90 -13.50 -1.84
CA TRP A 295 -3.99 -13.36 -3.29
C TRP A 295 -5.27 -14.06 -3.78
N ILE A 296 -5.71 -13.75 -5.01
CA ILE A 296 -6.86 -14.39 -5.67
C ILE A 296 -6.53 -14.66 -7.15
N THR A 297 -7.22 -15.62 -7.77
CA THR A 297 -6.97 -16.06 -9.17
C THR A 297 -8.08 -15.68 -10.14
N GLU A 298 -9.30 -15.54 -9.62
CA GLU A 298 -10.53 -15.32 -10.37
C GLU A 298 -11.17 -13.99 -9.94
N ASP A 299 -11.80 -13.28 -10.88
CA ASP A 299 -12.53 -12.04 -10.61
C ASP A 299 -14.02 -12.31 -10.37
N HIS A 300 -14.30 -13.00 -9.28
CA HIS A 300 -15.65 -13.35 -8.84
C HIS A 300 -15.93 -12.75 -7.46
N LEU A 301 -17.20 -12.40 -7.21
CA LEU A 301 -17.64 -11.78 -5.94
C LEU A 301 -17.31 -12.64 -4.70
N ASP A 302 -17.16 -13.95 -4.87
CA ASP A 302 -16.82 -14.90 -3.82
C ASP A 302 -15.35 -15.34 -3.81
N SER A 303 -14.47 -14.82 -4.69
CA SER A 303 -13.06 -15.25 -4.77
C SER A 303 -12.30 -15.13 -3.45
N PHE A 304 -12.62 -14.11 -2.64
CA PHE A 304 -12.07 -13.95 -1.31
C PHE A 304 -12.60 -14.98 -0.31
N LYS A 305 -13.87 -15.37 -0.44
CA LYS A 305 -14.56 -16.33 0.45
C LYS A 305 -14.22 -17.78 0.13
N THR A 306 -14.01 -18.11 -1.15
CA THR A 306 -13.85 -19.48 -1.65
C THR A 306 -12.78 -20.30 -0.90
N PRO A 307 -11.56 -19.80 -0.62
CA PRO A 307 -10.56 -20.54 0.15
C PRO A 307 -11.06 -20.93 1.55
N TRP A 308 -11.81 -20.03 2.19
CA TRP A 308 -12.23 -20.15 3.59
C TRP A 308 -13.58 -20.87 3.78
N ARG A 309 -14.21 -21.40 2.72
CA ARG A 309 -15.51 -22.11 2.81
C ARG A 309 -15.51 -23.30 3.80
N CYS A 310 -14.35 -23.88 4.09
CA CYS A 310 -14.18 -24.97 5.05
C CYS A 310 -14.05 -24.54 6.52
N LEU A 311 -13.87 -23.24 6.78
CA LEU A 311 -13.54 -22.69 8.10
C LEU A 311 -14.68 -22.87 9.10
N ASN A 312 -14.37 -23.48 10.25
CA ASN A 312 -15.32 -23.71 11.34
C ASN A 312 -14.75 -23.27 12.69
N VAL A 313 -14.38 -21.98 12.77
CA VAL A 313 -13.78 -21.38 13.99
C VAL A 313 -14.81 -20.69 14.88
N SER A 314 -15.91 -20.21 14.31
CA SER A 314 -17.05 -19.60 15.01
C SER A 314 -18.32 -19.72 14.16
N ASN A 315 -19.49 -19.53 14.77
CA ASN A 315 -20.77 -19.38 14.07
C ASN A 315 -20.92 -18.02 13.36
N GLU A 316 -20.09 -17.02 13.72
CA GLU A 316 -20.04 -15.69 13.11
C GLU A 316 -18.66 -15.45 12.49
N GLN A 317 -18.57 -15.56 11.17
CA GLN A 317 -17.31 -15.52 10.42
C GLN A 317 -17.33 -14.50 9.29
N TYR A 318 -16.22 -13.78 9.15
CA TYR A 318 -16.04 -12.70 8.19
C TYR A 318 -14.83 -12.96 7.29
N CYS A 319 -14.85 -12.35 6.10
CA CYS A 319 -13.70 -12.27 5.21
C CYS A 319 -13.37 -10.79 4.94
N LEU A 320 -12.09 -10.42 5.04
CA LEU A 320 -11.61 -9.12 4.59
C LEU A 320 -11.37 -9.16 3.08
N ARG A 321 -12.06 -8.29 2.35
CA ARG A 321 -11.76 -7.96 0.95
C ARG A 321 -11.02 -6.62 0.91
N TYR A 322 -9.83 -6.62 0.33
CA TYR A 322 -8.98 -5.44 0.17
C TYR A 322 -8.25 -5.52 -1.17
N GLU A 323 -8.12 -4.39 -1.85
CA GLU A 323 -7.28 -4.23 -3.06
C GLU A 323 -7.44 -5.35 -4.10
N SER A 324 -8.68 -5.77 -4.38
CA SER A 324 -8.97 -6.99 -5.16
C SER A 324 -8.23 -7.05 -6.51
N LYS A 325 -8.16 -5.91 -7.21
CA LYS A 325 -7.45 -5.78 -8.47
C LYS A 325 -5.97 -6.17 -8.36
N TYR A 326 -5.24 -5.61 -7.41
CA TYR A 326 -3.80 -5.87 -7.27
C TYR A 326 -3.53 -7.29 -6.74
N LEU A 327 -4.40 -7.82 -5.86
CA LEU A 327 -4.31 -9.21 -5.40
C LEU A 327 -4.63 -10.24 -6.49
N LEU A 328 -5.44 -9.87 -7.48
CA LEU A 328 -5.71 -10.65 -8.69
C LEU A 328 -4.54 -10.61 -9.68
N GLU A 329 -3.97 -9.43 -9.93
CA GLU A 329 -2.77 -9.27 -10.76
C GLU A 329 -1.59 -10.09 -10.17
N PHE A 330 -1.37 -10.00 -8.86
CA PHE A 330 -0.36 -10.79 -8.17
C PHE A 330 -0.65 -12.29 -8.23
N GLY A 331 -1.90 -12.72 -8.06
CA GLY A 331 -2.27 -14.14 -8.16
C GLY A 331 -2.09 -14.73 -9.56
N LYS A 332 -2.51 -14.01 -10.60
CA LYS A 332 -2.24 -14.38 -12.00
C LYS A 332 -0.74 -14.48 -12.29
N ALA A 333 0.06 -13.59 -11.72
CA ALA A 333 1.52 -13.64 -11.86
C ALA A 333 2.14 -14.84 -11.13
N ILE A 334 1.64 -15.22 -9.95
CA ILE A 334 2.03 -16.48 -9.26
C ILE A 334 1.73 -17.69 -10.15
N ASP A 335 0.51 -17.79 -10.67
CA ASP A 335 0.09 -18.94 -11.51
C ASP A 335 0.89 -19.01 -12.82
N TYR A 336 1.23 -17.86 -13.41
CA TYR A 336 2.12 -17.79 -14.58
C TYR A 336 3.55 -18.25 -14.28
N ILE A 337 4.16 -17.82 -13.16
CA ILE A 337 5.48 -18.36 -12.76
C ILE A 337 5.40 -19.85 -12.49
N PHE A 338 4.32 -20.33 -11.87
CA PHE A 338 4.16 -21.75 -11.60
C PHE A 338 4.00 -22.58 -12.88
N SER A 339 3.32 -22.07 -13.91
CA SER A 339 3.20 -22.76 -15.20
C SER A 339 4.53 -22.81 -15.98
N VAL A 340 5.34 -21.74 -15.93
CA VAL A 340 6.69 -21.70 -16.54
C VAL A 340 7.67 -22.60 -15.77
N ALA A 341 7.61 -22.61 -14.44
CA ALA A 341 8.39 -23.53 -13.62
C ALA A 341 8.02 -24.99 -13.92
N LEU A 342 6.73 -25.30 -14.06
CA LEU A 342 6.26 -26.64 -14.39
C LEU A 342 6.68 -27.07 -15.80
N SER A 343 6.56 -26.21 -16.82
CA SER A 343 6.96 -26.54 -18.19
C SER A 343 8.47 -26.77 -18.32
N CYS A 344 9.29 -25.94 -17.66
CA CYS A 344 10.74 -26.10 -17.60
C CYS A 344 11.15 -27.39 -16.85
N ALA A 345 10.44 -27.74 -15.76
CA ALA A 345 10.69 -28.99 -15.03
C ALA A 345 10.32 -30.24 -15.85
N ILE A 346 9.22 -30.19 -16.62
CA ILE A 346 8.80 -31.25 -17.54
C ILE A 346 9.81 -31.40 -18.69
N GLN A 347 10.27 -30.30 -19.29
CA GLN A 347 11.34 -30.34 -20.30
C GLN A 347 12.63 -30.95 -19.75
N HIS A 348 13.01 -30.63 -18.52
CA HIS A 348 14.17 -31.25 -17.88
C HIS A 348 13.99 -32.74 -17.56
N SER A 349 12.76 -33.19 -17.27
CA SER A 349 12.45 -34.61 -17.08
C SER A 349 12.42 -35.41 -18.41
N LEU A 350 12.30 -34.73 -19.55
CA LEU A 350 12.32 -35.34 -20.89
C LEU A 350 13.72 -35.45 -21.50
N MET A 351 14.74 -34.81 -20.91
CA MET A 351 16.14 -34.89 -21.38
C MET A 351 16.95 -35.93 -20.61
N GLU A 352 16.73 -37.23 -20.87
CA GLU A 352 17.63 -38.30 -20.41
C GLU A 352 18.95 -38.31 -21.22
N THR A 353 19.83 -37.33 -20.97
CA THR A 353 21.23 -37.37 -21.40
C THR A 353 22.15 -36.76 -20.34
N ALA A 354 23.40 -37.22 -20.28
CA ALA A 354 24.35 -36.91 -19.21
C ALA A 354 24.69 -35.41 -19.00
N LEU A 355 24.34 -34.54 -19.96
CA LEU A 355 24.52 -33.08 -19.85
C LEU A 355 23.33 -32.35 -19.17
N ALA A 356 22.19 -33.02 -18.95
CA ALA A 356 20.98 -32.39 -18.44
C ALA A 356 21.16 -31.72 -17.06
N GLY A 357 21.99 -32.29 -16.18
CA GLY A 357 22.26 -31.74 -14.84
C GLY A 357 23.04 -30.42 -14.83
N VAL A 358 23.84 -30.14 -15.87
CA VAL A 358 24.58 -28.87 -15.98
C VAL A 358 23.69 -27.81 -16.65
N MET A 359 22.91 -28.20 -17.67
CA MET A 359 21.95 -27.27 -18.28
C MET A 359 20.83 -26.90 -17.30
N SER A 360 20.31 -27.82 -16.48
CA SER A 360 19.27 -27.49 -15.48
C SER A 360 19.72 -26.50 -14.42
N ALA A 361 21.00 -26.54 -14.02
CA ALA A 361 21.57 -25.59 -13.06
C ALA A 361 21.65 -24.15 -13.60
N VAL A 362 21.67 -23.95 -14.92
CA VAL A 362 21.85 -22.63 -15.57
C VAL A 362 20.56 -22.12 -16.23
N VAL A 363 19.81 -23.00 -16.90
CA VAL A 363 18.54 -22.64 -17.57
C VAL A 363 17.48 -22.26 -16.54
N TRP A 364 17.37 -23.00 -15.43
CA TRP A 364 16.35 -22.71 -14.40
C TRP A 364 16.48 -21.31 -13.78
N PRO A 365 17.67 -20.84 -13.30
CA PRO A 365 17.82 -19.47 -12.83
C PRO A 365 17.58 -18.41 -13.92
N VAL A 366 18.04 -18.62 -15.15
CA VAL A 366 17.92 -17.61 -16.23
C VAL A 366 16.46 -17.43 -16.67
N SER A 367 15.72 -18.53 -16.87
CA SER A 367 14.29 -18.47 -17.20
C SER A 367 13.50 -17.78 -16.09
N LEU A 368 13.81 -18.06 -14.82
CA LEU A 368 13.14 -17.44 -13.67
C LEU A 368 13.52 -15.98 -13.44
N LEU A 369 14.75 -15.56 -13.76
CA LEU A 369 15.13 -14.15 -13.74
C LEU A 369 14.37 -13.34 -14.80
N GLY A 370 14.11 -13.91 -15.98
CA GLY A 370 13.26 -13.28 -16.99
C GLY A 370 11.83 -13.03 -16.48
N VAL A 371 11.23 -14.03 -15.82
CA VAL A 371 9.85 -13.92 -15.31
C VAL A 371 9.76 -13.19 -13.96
N ALA A 372 10.85 -12.99 -13.21
CA ALA A 372 10.87 -12.20 -11.97
C ALA A 372 10.24 -10.81 -12.17
N SER A 373 10.57 -10.15 -13.28
CA SER A 373 10.01 -8.85 -13.71
C SER A 373 8.48 -8.80 -13.74
N VAL A 374 7.81 -9.94 -13.96
CA VAL A 374 6.35 -10.07 -14.02
C VAL A 374 5.70 -10.05 -12.62
N ILE A 375 6.38 -10.61 -11.60
CA ILE A 375 5.91 -10.54 -10.21
C ILE A 375 6.40 -9.26 -9.51
N ASP A 376 7.58 -8.73 -9.86
CA ASP A 376 8.24 -7.67 -9.08
C ASP A 376 7.37 -6.44 -8.85
N ASN A 377 6.61 -5.99 -9.86
CA ASN A 377 5.69 -4.86 -9.73
C ASN A 377 4.42 -5.22 -8.88
N PRO A 378 3.60 -6.24 -9.23
CA PRO A 378 2.47 -6.66 -8.38
C PRO A 378 2.84 -6.95 -6.92
N TRP A 379 3.96 -7.63 -6.67
CA TRP A 379 4.42 -7.99 -5.32
C TRP A 379 4.79 -6.77 -4.48
N ASN A 380 5.59 -5.84 -5.02
CA ASN A 380 5.96 -4.61 -4.30
C ASN A 380 4.74 -3.75 -3.97
N VAL A 381 3.77 -3.65 -4.90
CA VAL A 381 2.50 -2.97 -4.65
C VAL A 381 1.76 -3.68 -3.51
N CYS A 382 1.52 -4.99 -3.60
CA CYS A 382 0.75 -5.73 -2.60
C CYS A 382 1.44 -5.83 -1.23
N ILE A 383 2.77 -5.83 -1.15
CA ILE A 383 3.54 -5.72 0.10
C ILE A 383 3.23 -4.41 0.84
N ARG A 384 3.14 -3.30 0.10
CA ARG A 384 2.82 -1.99 0.68
C ARG A 384 1.33 -1.90 1.02
N ARG A 385 0.45 -2.36 0.12
CA ARG A 385 -1.00 -2.38 0.35
C ARG A 385 -1.39 -3.22 1.57
N SER A 386 -0.76 -4.38 1.77
CA SER A 386 -1.04 -5.23 2.95
C SER A 386 -0.67 -4.54 4.27
N GLN A 387 0.38 -3.72 4.29
CA GLN A 387 0.71 -2.90 5.47
C GLN A 387 -0.32 -1.78 5.70
N GLU A 388 -0.73 -1.06 4.65
CA GLU A 388 -1.76 -0.02 4.71
C GLU A 388 -3.13 -0.61 5.17
N ALA A 389 -3.49 -1.81 4.68
CA ALA A 389 -4.67 -2.55 5.10
C ALA A 389 -4.58 -3.04 6.56
N GLY A 390 -3.39 -3.44 7.03
CA GLY A 390 -3.16 -3.77 8.43
C GLY A 390 -3.40 -2.58 9.36
N GLU A 391 -2.94 -1.40 8.98
CA GLU A 391 -3.21 -0.15 9.71
C GLU A 391 -4.71 0.13 9.82
N GLN A 392 -5.47 0.03 8.71
CA GLN A 392 -6.92 0.23 8.73
C GLN A 392 -7.67 -0.82 9.54
N LEU A 393 -7.26 -2.10 9.46
CA LEU A 393 -7.84 -3.16 10.29
C LEU A 393 -7.61 -2.89 11.78
N SER A 394 -6.42 -2.41 12.17
CA SER A 394 -6.12 -2.06 13.56
C SER A 394 -7.06 -0.96 14.08
N GLN A 395 -7.34 0.08 13.29
CA GLN A 395 -8.26 1.15 13.66
C GLN A 395 -9.69 0.65 13.90
N ILE A 396 -10.17 -0.30 13.08
CA ILE A 396 -11.49 -0.92 13.25
C ILE A 396 -11.54 -1.78 14.53
N LEU A 397 -10.51 -2.58 14.78
CA LEU A 397 -10.40 -3.40 15.99
C LEU A 397 -10.36 -2.54 17.27
N LEU A 398 -9.50 -1.52 17.29
CA LEU A 398 -9.38 -0.56 18.40
C LEU A 398 -10.68 0.24 18.63
N SER A 399 -11.47 0.50 17.58
CA SER A 399 -12.77 1.18 17.70
C SER A 399 -13.89 0.34 18.34
N ARG A 400 -13.64 -0.95 18.67
CA ARG A 400 -14.58 -1.85 19.37
C ARG A 400 -15.98 -1.93 18.75
N GLN A 401 -16.11 -1.75 17.42
CA GLN A 401 -17.41 -1.84 16.72
C GLN A 401 -18.10 -3.21 16.85
N HIS A 402 -17.35 -4.26 17.21
CA HIS A 402 -17.87 -5.60 17.50
C HIS A 402 -18.37 -5.77 18.95
N GLY A 403 -18.26 -4.74 19.77
CA GLY A 403 -18.35 -4.79 21.23
C GLY A 403 -17.07 -5.36 21.86
N HIS A 404 -17.21 -6.06 22.99
CA HIS A 404 -16.07 -6.66 23.71
C HIS A 404 -15.67 -8.06 23.23
N ARG A 405 -16.43 -8.63 22.27
CA ARG A 405 -16.27 -9.99 21.75
C ARG A 405 -14.84 -10.31 21.28
N PRO A 406 -14.25 -11.45 21.67
CA PRO A 406 -12.92 -11.85 21.19
C PRO A 406 -12.89 -12.06 19.67
N VAL A 407 -11.78 -11.70 19.03
CA VAL A 407 -11.56 -11.86 17.57
C VAL A 407 -10.42 -12.82 17.28
N THR A 408 -10.66 -13.90 16.53
CA THR A 408 -9.58 -14.71 15.92
C THR A 408 -9.29 -14.22 14.51
N LEU A 409 -8.02 -13.94 14.21
CA LEU A 409 -7.53 -13.49 12.91
C LEU A 409 -6.84 -14.66 12.19
N LEU A 410 -7.20 -14.93 10.94
CA LEU A 410 -6.57 -15.96 10.11
C LEU A 410 -6.16 -15.38 8.76
N GLY A 411 -4.94 -15.68 8.31
CA GLY A 411 -4.51 -15.28 6.97
C GLY A 411 -3.38 -16.12 6.43
N PHE A 412 -3.26 -16.13 5.10
CA PHE A 412 -2.15 -16.76 4.39
C PHE A 412 -1.42 -15.74 3.51
N SER A 413 -0.12 -15.96 3.27
CA SER A 413 0.74 -15.10 2.44
C SER A 413 0.61 -13.61 2.82
N LEU A 414 0.34 -12.72 1.86
CA LEU A 414 0.15 -11.29 2.13
C LEU A 414 -1.03 -10.97 3.06
N GLY A 415 -2.00 -11.87 3.21
CA GLY A 415 -3.10 -11.74 4.18
C GLY A 415 -2.63 -12.00 5.62
N ALA A 416 -1.67 -12.92 5.81
CA ALA A 416 -0.96 -13.05 7.08
C ALA A 416 -0.12 -11.78 7.37
N ARG A 417 0.43 -11.13 6.35
CA ARG A 417 1.15 -9.84 6.47
C ARG A 417 0.22 -8.68 6.85
N VAL A 418 -1.03 -8.64 6.38
CA VAL A 418 -2.05 -7.68 6.88
C VAL A 418 -2.21 -7.84 8.39
N ILE A 419 -2.38 -9.07 8.88
CA ILE A 419 -2.58 -9.35 10.31
C ILE A 419 -1.32 -9.00 11.11
N TYR A 420 -0.13 -9.35 10.63
CA TYR A 420 1.14 -8.97 11.27
C TYR A 420 1.24 -7.46 11.52
N HIS A 421 1.01 -6.65 10.47
CA HIS A 421 1.06 -5.19 10.58
C HIS A 421 -0.09 -4.65 11.44
N CYS A 422 -1.29 -5.22 11.34
CA CYS A 422 -2.41 -4.88 12.22
C CYS A 422 -2.04 -5.00 13.70
N LEU A 423 -1.50 -6.14 14.11
CA LEU A 423 -1.08 -6.37 15.51
C LEU A 423 0.05 -5.39 15.91
N LEU A 424 1.01 -5.13 15.03
CA LEU A 424 2.09 -4.17 15.27
C LEU A 424 1.61 -2.71 15.40
N PHE A 425 0.52 -2.33 14.72
CA PHE A 425 -0.11 -1.01 14.88
C PHE A 425 -1.02 -0.94 16.12
N MET A 426 -1.64 -2.05 16.51
CA MET A 426 -2.37 -2.15 17.79
C MET A 426 -1.42 -1.95 18.98
N GLU A 427 -0.25 -2.60 19.01
CA GLU A 427 0.76 -2.41 20.07
C GLU A 427 1.14 -0.94 20.24
N LYS A 428 1.49 -0.26 19.16
CA LYS A 428 1.84 1.18 19.14
C LYS A 428 0.73 2.09 19.67
N SER A 429 -0.53 1.64 19.64
CA SER A 429 -1.69 2.41 20.08
C SER A 429 -1.98 2.26 21.58
N GLY A 430 -1.34 1.32 22.28
CA GLY A 430 -1.46 1.08 23.73
C GLY A 430 -2.77 0.46 24.20
N ASN A 431 -3.91 0.80 23.59
CA ASN A 431 -5.25 0.35 24.00
C ASN A 431 -5.71 -0.92 23.26
N PHE A 432 -4.92 -1.99 23.32
CA PHE A 432 -5.13 -3.21 22.53
C PHE A 432 -5.63 -4.44 23.33
N ALA A 433 -5.62 -4.36 24.67
CA ALA A 433 -5.85 -5.51 25.54
C ALA A 433 -7.26 -6.10 25.39
N GLY A 434 -7.37 -7.43 25.36
CA GLY A 434 -8.67 -8.12 25.33
C GLY A 434 -9.44 -8.05 24.01
N ILE A 435 -8.80 -7.69 22.90
CA ILE A 435 -9.45 -7.69 21.56
C ILE A 435 -9.16 -9.00 20.81
N VAL A 436 -7.88 -9.28 20.53
CA VAL A 436 -7.49 -10.43 19.70
C VAL A 436 -7.37 -11.68 20.56
N GLN A 437 -8.04 -12.75 20.14
CA GLN A 437 -8.01 -14.08 20.73
C GLN A 437 -6.78 -14.85 20.24
N ASN A 438 -6.79 -15.28 18.98
CA ASN A 438 -5.69 -16.02 18.36
C ASN A 438 -5.34 -15.38 17.01
N ALA A 439 -4.10 -15.52 16.56
CA ALA A 439 -3.66 -15.11 15.23
C ALA A 439 -3.00 -16.28 14.49
N ILE A 440 -3.59 -16.72 13.39
CA ILE A 440 -3.08 -17.82 12.56
C ILE A 440 -2.48 -17.24 11.28
N LEU A 441 -1.16 -17.37 11.14
CA LEU A 441 -0.34 -16.72 10.13
C LEU A 441 0.37 -17.79 9.30
N LEU A 442 -0.08 -17.99 8.06
CA LEU A 442 0.41 -19.06 7.18
C LEU A 442 1.28 -18.47 6.06
N GLY A 443 2.53 -18.94 5.90
CA GLY A 443 3.42 -18.50 4.82
C GLY A 443 3.79 -17.02 4.88
N THR A 444 3.92 -16.46 6.08
CA THR A 444 3.98 -15.01 6.33
C THR A 444 5.22 -14.33 5.71
N PRO A 445 5.08 -13.40 4.75
CA PRO A 445 6.19 -12.71 4.08
C PRO A 445 6.69 -11.50 4.89
N VAL A 446 7.22 -11.77 6.10
CA VAL A 446 7.78 -10.77 7.04
C VAL A 446 9.03 -11.35 7.72
N GLY A 447 9.89 -10.48 8.27
CA GLY A 447 11.13 -10.90 8.93
C GLY A 447 10.91 -11.56 10.30
N CYS A 448 11.84 -12.40 10.73
CA CYS A 448 11.78 -13.09 12.04
C CYS A 448 12.27 -12.24 13.24
N SER A 449 12.12 -10.90 13.22
CA SER A 449 12.70 -10.01 14.24
C SER A 449 12.17 -10.30 15.66
N PRO A 450 12.99 -10.81 16.60
CA PRO A 450 12.49 -11.23 17.92
C PRO A 450 11.82 -10.10 18.71
N CYS A 451 12.28 -8.86 18.53
CA CYS A 451 11.70 -7.68 19.16
C CYS A 451 10.28 -7.37 18.66
N GLU A 452 10.04 -7.46 17.35
CA GLU A 452 8.70 -7.19 16.78
C GLU A 452 7.71 -8.32 17.11
N TRP A 453 8.15 -9.58 17.02
CA TRP A 453 7.31 -10.72 17.40
C TRP A 453 6.98 -10.74 18.89
N LYS A 454 7.87 -10.25 19.77
CA LYS A 454 7.58 -10.09 21.21
C LYS A 454 6.45 -9.09 21.44
N LYS A 455 6.52 -7.90 20.82
CA LYS A 455 5.48 -6.86 20.86
C LYS A 455 4.13 -7.40 20.37
N ILE A 456 4.12 -8.08 19.23
CA ILE A 456 2.92 -8.69 18.65
C ILE A 456 2.33 -9.76 19.58
N SER A 457 3.16 -10.53 20.30
CA SER A 457 2.68 -11.56 21.24
C SER A 457 1.92 -11.01 22.46
N GLN A 458 2.15 -9.75 22.84
CA GLN A 458 1.43 -9.08 23.93
C GLN A 458 0.01 -8.63 23.52
N VAL A 459 -0.23 -8.45 22.22
CA VAL A 459 -1.54 -8.03 21.67
C VAL A 459 -2.54 -9.19 21.63
N VAL A 460 -2.06 -10.43 21.59
CA VAL A 460 -2.87 -11.64 21.37
C VAL A 460 -3.12 -12.35 22.69
N GLY A 461 -4.39 -12.33 23.15
CA GLY A 461 -4.82 -12.86 24.44
C GLY A 461 -4.67 -14.38 24.61
N GLY A 462 -4.67 -15.13 23.51
CA GLY A 462 -4.36 -16.55 23.42
C GLY A 462 -3.05 -16.83 22.68
N CYS A 463 -3.11 -17.60 21.58
CA CYS A 463 -1.92 -18.07 20.85
C CYS A 463 -1.75 -17.43 19.46
N ILE A 464 -0.48 -17.36 19.02
CA ILE A 464 -0.09 -17.01 17.66
C ILE A 464 0.46 -18.28 17.01
N ILE A 465 -0.10 -18.68 15.88
CA ILE A 465 0.40 -19.83 15.12
C ILE A 465 1.14 -19.33 13.90
N ASN A 466 2.44 -19.60 13.83
CA ASN A 466 3.27 -19.39 12.65
C ASN A 466 3.36 -20.70 11.85
N GLY A 467 2.56 -20.81 10.79
CA GLY A 467 2.61 -21.92 9.84
C GLY A 467 3.62 -21.62 8.75
N TYR A 468 4.78 -22.28 8.78
CA TYR A 468 5.90 -22.02 7.88
C TYR A 468 6.22 -23.23 6.99
N CYS A 469 6.78 -23.00 5.80
CA CYS A 469 7.21 -24.06 4.89
C CYS A 469 8.66 -23.80 4.44
N ARG A 470 9.57 -24.73 4.77
CA ARG A 470 11.01 -24.62 4.43
C ARG A 470 11.28 -24.76 2.93
N SER A 471 10.39 -25.47 2.24
CA SER A 471 10.44 -25.78 0.81
C SER A 471 9.63 -24.82 -0.07
N ASP A 472 9.02 -23.75 0.49
CA ASP A 472 8.36 -22.71 -0.32
C ASP A 472 9.40 -21.93 -1.13
N TRP A 473 9.68 -22.44 -2.32
CA TRP A 473 10.67 -21.91 -3.23
C TRP A 473 10.30 -20.50 -3.71
N LEU A 474 9.02 -20.20 -3.92
CA LEU A 474 8.57 -18.89 -4.42
C LEU A 474 8.77 -17.80 -3.36
N LEU A 475 8.34 -18.05 -2.12
CA LEU A 475 8.56 -17.11 -1.02
C LEU A 475 10.06 -16.92 -0.75
N LYS A 476 10.85 -17.99 -0.85
CA LYS A 476 12.32 -17.96 -0.74
C LYS A 476 12.99 -17.20 -1.88
N PHE A 477 12.48 -17.29 -3.09
CA PHE A 477 12.93 -16.52 -4.24
C PHE A 477 12.64 -15.03 -4.06
N LEU A 478 11.35 -14.67 -3.96
CA LEU A 478 10.89 -13.28 -3.83
C LEU A 478 11.50 -12.54 -2.64
N TYR A 479 11.78 -13.23 -1.54
CA TYR A 479 12.40 -12.56 -0.39
C TYR A 479 13.92 -12.42 -0.55
N ARG A 480 14.63 -13.39 -1.16
CA ARG A 480 16.08 -13.31 -1.39
C ARG A 480 16.47 -12.32 -2.46
N THR A 481 15.67 -12.15 -3.51
CA THR A 481 15.95 -11.20 -4.59
C THR A 481 15.56 -9.77 -4.21
N MET A 482 14.53 -9.59 -3.37
CA MET A 482 13.91 -8.28 -3.14
C MET A 482 14.10 -7.69 -1.74
N ASN A 483 14.57 -8.46 -0.74
CA ASN A 483 14.84 -7.95 0.61
C ASN A 483 16.21 -8.41 1.14
N LEU A 484 16.94 -7.49 1.78
CA LEU A 484 18.27 -7.74 2.38
C LEU A 484 18.22 -8.54 3.71
N GLN A 485 17.06 -9.08 4.10
CA GLN A 485 16.88 -9.84 5.34
C GLN A 485 16.93 -11.34 5.04
N TYR A 486 17.79 -12.08 5.74
CA TYR A 486 18.04 -13.51 5.46
C TYR A 486 17.00 -14.48 6.08
N SER A 487 16.13 -14.01 6.98
CA SER A 487 15.16 -14.85 7.70
C SER A 487 13.71 -14.36 7.54
N VAL A 488 12.82 -15.26 7.12
CA VAL A 488 11.40 -15.00 6.85
C VAL A 488 10.53 -15.91 7.71
N ALA A 489 9.51 -15.35 8.36
CA ALA A 489 8.63 -16.11 9.26
C ALA A 489 7.88 -17.24 8.54
N GLY A 490 7.50 -17.05 7.28
CA GLY A 490 6.89 -18.08 6.43
C GLY A 490 7.83 -19.20 5.97
N LEU A 491 9.16 -19.09 6.17
CA LEU A 491 10.16 -20.09 5.75
C LEU A 491 10.85 -20.82 6.91
N GLY A 492 10.69 -20.36 8.15
CA GLY A 492 11.36 -20.92 9.32
C GLY A 492 10.68 -20.57 10.64
N PRO A 493 11.06 -21.23 11.74
CA PRO A 493 10.49 -20.96 13.06
C PRO A 493 10.91 -19.60 13.61
N ILE A 494 10.07 -19.04 14.47
CA ILE A 494 10.35 -17.86 15.29
C ILE A 494 10.77 -18.37 16.68
N GLU A 495 12.06 -18.34 16.98
CA GLU A 495 12.63 -18.98 18.17
C GLU A 495 12.78 -18.00 19.35
N ASN A 496 12.61 -18.51 20.58
CA ASN A 496 12.96 -17.84 21.84
C ASN A 496 12.30 -16.46 22.09
N VAL A 497 11.10 -16.22 21.54
CA VAL A 497 10.37 -14.94 21.68
C VAL A 497 9.33 -14.95 22.81
N SER A 498 8.37 -15.89 22.77
CA SER A 498 7.24 -15.95 23.69
C SER A 498 6.60 -17.35 23.65
N PRO A 499 6.16 -17.92 24.79
CA PRO A 499 5.45 -19.21 24.81
C PRO A 499 4.09 -19.17 24.10
N ARG A 500 3.55 -17.97 23.83
CA ARG A 500 2.31 -17.77 23.06
C ARG A 500 2.50 -18.07 21.56
N ILE A 501 3.73 -18.11 21.05
CA ILE A 501 4.03 -18.36 19.63
C ILE A 501 4.28 -19.85 19.40
N GLN A 502 3.38 -20.48 18.64
CA GLN A 502 3.48 -21.88 18.22
C GLN A 502 3.94 -21.95 16.76
N ASN A 503 5.14 -22.48 16.54
CA ASN A 503 5.65 -22.73 15.20
C ASN A 503 5.15 -24.09 14.69
N LYS A 504 4.50 -24.12 13.52
CA LYS A 504 4.00 -25.34 12.86
C LYS A 504 4.68 -25.47 11.50
N ASP A 505 5.45 -26.54 11.33
CA ASP A 505 6.09 -26.83 10.05
C ASP A 505 5.10 -27.49 9.10
N LEU A 506 4.79 -26.82 7.99
CA LEU A 506 3.82 -27.22 6.98
C LEU A 506 4.47 -27.90 5.77
N SER A 507 5.80 -28.11 5.77
CA SER A 507 6.55 -28.60 4.58
C SER A 507 6.13 -30.00 4.08
N LEU A 508 5.40 -30.77 4.89
CA LEU A 508 4.80 -32.05 4.47
C LEU A 508 3.54 -31.87 3.61
N ILE A 509 2.79 -30.79 3.82
CA ILE A 509 1.50 -30.50 3.16
C ILE A 509 1.70 -29.49 2.02
N VAL A 510 2.38 -28.38 2.34
CA VAL A 510 2.68 -27.26 1.44
C VAL A 510 3.99 -27.54 0.71
N LYS A 511 3.92 -27.76 -0.59
CA LYS A 511 5.08 -27.92 -1.50
C LYS A 511 5.26 -26.71 -2.43
N SER A 512 4.17 -26.01 -2.75
CA SER A 512 4.14 -24.76 -3.53
C SER A 512 3.45 -23.65 -2.74
N HIS A 513 3.77 -22.38 -3.01
CA HIS A 513 3.04 -21.25 -2.43
C HIS A 513 1.54 -21.29 -2.75
N SER A 514 1.17 -21.87 -3.89
CA SER A 514 -0.24 -22.06 -4.27
C SER A 514 -1.00 -23.03 -3.35
N ASP A 515 -0.30 -23.93 -2.66
CA ASP A 515 -0.91 -24.88 -1.72
C ASP A 515 -1.54 -24.21 -0.49
N TYR A 516 -1.10 -23.01 -0.09
CA TYR A 516 -1.74 -22.26 0.99
C TYR A 516 -3.22 -21.95 0.70
N LYS A 517 -3.56 -21.76 -0.58
CA LYS A 517 -4.95 -21.60 -1.05
C LYS A 517 -5.59 -22.97 -1.27
N ASN A 518 -4.91 -23.86 -1.99
CA ASN A 518 -5.49 -25.09 -2.53
C ASN A 518 -5.68 -26.20 -1.48
N LYS A 519 -4.80 -26.29 -0.48
CA LYS A 519 -4.81 -27.28 0.60
C LYS A 519 -5.21 -26.69 1.96
N LEU A 520 -5.86 -25.52 1.97
CA LEU A 520 -6.24 -24.82 3.20
C LEU A 520 -7.03 -25.71 4.20
N PRO A 521 -7.94 -26.62 3.80
CA PRO A 521 -8.60 -27.55 4.74
C PRO A 521 -7.60 -28.46 5.48
N GLU A 522 -6.62 -29.04 4.77
CA GLU A 522 -5.60 -29.90 5.35
C GLU A 522 -4.69 -29.12 6.31
N ILE A 523 -4.29 -27.91 5.90
CA ILE A 523 -3.46 -27.01 6.69
C ILE A 523 -4.19 -26.61 7.99
N LEU A 524 -5.47 -26.23 7.91
CA LEU A 524 -6.27 -25.87 9.09
C LEU A 524 -6.38 -27.05 10.06
N ASN A 525 -6.71 -28.25 9.57
CA ASN A 525 -6.79 -29.46 10.39
C ASN A 525 -5.42 -29.82 11.03
N PHE A 526 -4.30 -29.66 10.33
CA PHE A 526 -2.95 -29.87 10.88
C PHE A 526 -2.57 -28.81 11.93
N VAL A 527 -3.02 -27.57 11.74
CA VAL A 527 -2.84 -26.45 12.68
C VAL A 527 -3.72 -26.60 13.94
N GLY A 528 -4.70 -27.50 13.93
CA GLY A 528 -5.60 -27.77 15.05
C GLY A 528 -6.97 -27.08 14.96
N ILE A 529 -7.34 -26.60 13.78
CA ILE A 529 -8.65 -26.01 13.48
C ILE A 529 -9.51 -27.06 12.75
N PRO A 530 -10.65 -27.49 13.32
CA PRO A 530 -11.49 -28.52 12.69
C PRO A 530 -12.13 -28.01 11.38
N ASP A 531 -12.20 -28.89 10.39
CA ASP A 531 -12.76 -28.62 9.07
C ASP A 531 -14.22 -29.10 8.95
N ASN A 532 -15.06 -28.36 8.22
CA ASN A 532 -16.45 -28.76 7.99
C ASN A 532 -16.61 -30.04 7.16
N PHE A 533 -15.57 -30.45 6.40
CA PHE A 533 -15.66 -31.63 5.52
C PHE A 533 -15.70 -32.94 6.29
N LYS A 534 -14.90 -33.09 7.36
CA LYS A 534 -15.04 -34.23 8.28
C LYS A 534 -16.40 -34.28 8.95
N PHE A 535 -17.02 -33.15 9.31
CA PHE A 535 -18.32 -33.15 10.01
C PHE A 535 -19.44 -33.80 9.17
N LEU A 536 -19.40 -33.64 7.84
CA LEU A 536 -20.33 -34.28 6.91
C LEU A 536 -20.00 -35.76 6.60
N LEU A 537 -18.72 -36.16 6.65
CA LEU A 537 -18.27 -37.52 6.33
C LEU A 537 -18.22 -38.47 7.54
N PHE A 538 -17.81 -38.00 8.72
CA PHE A 538 -17.80 -38.81 9.95
C PHE A 538 -19.20 -39.24 10.38
N HIS A 539 -20.22 -38.43 10.07
CA HIS A 539 -21.61 -38.80 10.33
C HIS A 539 -22.11 -39.95 9.44
N HIS A 540 -21.32 -40.38 8.44
CA HIS A 540 -21.67 -41.41 7.48
C HIS A 540 -20.92 -42.75 7.67
N PHE A 541 -19.82 -42.80 8.44
CA PHE A 541 -19.06 -44.04 8.70
C PHE A 541 -18.47 -44.14 10.12
N LYS A 542 -18.82 -45.25 10.81
CA LYS A 542 -18.26 -45.79 12.07
C LYS A 542 -18.19 -44.82 13.28
N ILE A 543 -19.24 -44.86 14.10
CA ILE A 543 -19.11 -44.69 15.56
C ILE A 543 -18.96 -46.09 16.19
N GLU A 544 -17.88 -46.32 16.92
CA GLU A 544 -17.65 -47.59 17.61
C GLU A 544 -18.53 -47.77 18.86
N LYS A 545 -18.89 -49.01 19.15
CA LYS A 545 -20.13 -49.38 19.84
C LYS A 545 -20.09 -49.30 21.39
N LYS A 546 -19.11 -48.61 21.98
CA LYS A 546 -18.89 -48.61 23.45
C LYS A 546 -19.18 -47.27 24.16
N THR A 547 -18.93 -46.13 23.54
CA THR A 547 -19.27 -44.78 24.08
C THR A 547 -20.74 -44.38 23.85
N MET A 548 -21.53 -45.24 23.22
CA MET A 548 -22.96 -45.05 22.94
C MET A 548 -23.91 -45.65 23.99
N LEU A 549 -23.40 -46.11 25.15
CA LEU A 549 -24.21 -46.78 26.19
C LEU A 549 -24.52 -45.90 27.42
N SER A 550 -23.71 -44.88 27.72
CA SER A 550 -24.03 -43.88 28.75
C SER A 550 -25.07 -42.86 28.27
N LEU A 551 -24.91 -42.34 27.05
CA LEU A 551 -25.83 -41.36 26.46
C LEU A 551 -27.21 -41.94 26.05
N ASN A 552 -27.31 -43.26 25.79
CA ASN A 552 -28.57 -43.85 25.31
C ASN A 552 -29.68 -43.97 26.38
N ARG A 553 -29.35 -43.95 27.68
CA ARG A 553 -30.40 -43.91 28.72
C ARG A 553 -31.20 -42.60 28.72
N PHE A 554 -30.63 -41.51 28.19
CA PHE A 554 -31.30 -40.22 28.14
C PHE A 554 -32.23 -40.06 26.92
N TYR A 555 -31.93 -40.74 25.81
CA TYR A 555 -32.63 -40.53 24.53
C TYR A 555 -33.83 -41.46 24.27
N HIS A 556 -34.01 -42.54 25.03
CA HIS A 556 -34.94 -43.62 24.65
C HIS A 556 -36.42 -43.45 25.07
N HIS A 557 -36.87 -42.26 25.50
CA HIS A 557 -38.30 -42.08 25.90
C HIS A 557 -39.10 -41.00 25.17
N LEU A 558 -38.59 -40.35 24.11
CA LEU A 558 -39.42 -39.48 23.25
C LEU A 558 -39.18 -39.63 21.72
N CYS A 559 -39.72 -40.75 21.21
CA CYS A 559 -40.47 -40.80 19.94
C CYS A 559 -39.71 -40.54 18.61
N LEU A 560 -38.77 -41.42 18.27
CA LEU A 560 -38.37 -41.66 16.88
C LEU A 560 -39.32 -42.65 16.20
N LYS A 561 -40.48 -42.19 15.69
CA LYS A 561 -41.36 -43.00 14.82
C LYS A 561 -42.07 -42.29 13.67
N ARG A 562 -41.69 -41.04 13.31
CA ARG A 562 -42.23 -40.33 12.13
C ARG A 562 -41.22 -39.61 11.20
N CYS A 563 -39.98 -39.34 11.62
CA CYS A 563 -39.04 -38.54 10.81
C CYS A 563 -38.42 -39.23 9.58
N VAL A 564 -38.58 -40.55 9.41
CA VAL A 564 -37.96 -41.30 8.27
C VAL A 564 -38.69 -41.06 6.92
N LYS A 565 -39.89 -40.46 6.92
CA LYS A 565 -40.70 -40.26 5.69
C LYS A 565 -40.73 -38.84 5.11
N ALA A 566 -40.10 -37.84 5.76
CA ALA A 566 -40.17 -36.44 5.34
C ALA A 566 -38.96 -35.97 4.49
N ASN A 567 -37.74 -36.42 4.82
CA ASN A 567 -36.51 -35.96 4.16
C ASN A 567 -36.29 -36.48 2.72
N PHE A 568 -37.25 -37.22 2.15
CA PHE A 568 -37.17 -37.76 0.79
C PHE A 568 -37.88 -36.91 -0.29
N ARG A 569 -38.43 -35.73 0.06
CA ARG A 569 -39.11 -34.85 -0.92
C ARG A 569 -38.43 -33.51 -1.24
N TYR A 570 -37.54 -32.99 -0.38
CA TYR A 570 -36.83 -31.74 -0.66
C TYR A 570 -35.52 -31.90 -1.45
N ALA A 571 -34.98 -33.13 -1.54
CA ALA A 571 -33.82 -33.44 -2.40
C ALA A 571 -34.17 -33.60 -3.89
N LYS A 572 -35.40 -33.25 -4.33
CA LYS A 572 -35.91 -33.52 -5.68
C LYS A 572 -36.33 -32.28 -6.48
N PHE A 573 -35.97 -31.07 -6.02
CA PHE A 573 -36.36 -29.80 -6.67
C PHE A 573 -35.20 -28.81 -6.97
N CYS A 574 -33.95 -29.15 -6.65
CA CYS A 574 -32.77 -28.29 -6.92
C CYS A 574 -31.67 -28.98 -7.76
N ILE A 575 -32.03 -29.94 -8.62
CA ILE A 575 -31.17 -30.43 -9.70
C ILE A 575 -32.06 -30.71 -10.92
N PRO A 576 -32.06 -29.81 -11.92
CA PRO A 576 -31.85 -30.28 -13.30
C PRO A 576 -31.13 -29.24 -14.20
N ASN A 577 -29.81 -29.38 -14.37
CA ASN A 577 -29.07 -29.22 -15.64
C ASN A 577 -27.54 -29.17 -15.44
N MET A 578 -26.96 -30.25 -14.90
CA MET A 578 -25.51 -30.50 -14.93
C MET A 578 -25.17 -31.85 -15.58
N TYR A 579 -26.03 -32.32 -16.48
CA TYR A 579 -25.87 -33.61 -17.19
C TYR A 579 -25.95 -33.52 -18.72
N ASN A 580 -26.20 -32.33 -19.31
CA ASN A 580 -26.32 -32.11 -20.76
C ASN A 580 -25.16 -31.34 -21.40
N VAL A 581 -24.11 -30.98 -20.65
CA VAL A 581 -22.90 -30.31 -21.21
C VAL A 581 -21.78 -31.32 -21.50
N ALA A 582 -21.87 -32.55 -20.98
CA ALA A 582 -20.85 -33.60 -21.13
C ALA A 582 -21.03 -34.53 -22.35
N GLN A 583 -21.93 -34.20 -23.29
CA GLN A 583 -22.25 -35.06 -24.45
C GLN A 583 -22.28 -34.36 -25.82
N HIS A 584 -21.73 -33.15 -25.97
CA HIS A 584 -21.74 -32.40 -27.24
C HIS A 584 -20.38 -31.88 -27.76
N CYS A 585 -19.27 -32.43 -27.26
CA CYS A 585 -17.94 -32.24 -27.86
C CYS A 585 -17.28 -33.58 -28.20
N GLY A 586 -17.88 -34.30 -29.16
CA GLY A 586 -17.28 -35.48 -29.78
C GLY A 586 -16.50 -35.10 -31.04
N HIS A 587 -15.20 -35.39 -31.03
CA HIS A 587 -14.28 -35.51 -32.18
C HIS A 587 -14.62 -34.75 -33.49
N GLY A 588 -13.87 -33.67 -33.73
CA GLY A 588 -13.57 -33.15 -35.06
C GLY A 588 -12.07 -32.88 -35.18
N SER A 589 -11.42 -33.44 -36.21
CA SER A 589 -10.06 -33.09 -36.61
C SER A 589 -10.10 -31.95 -37.65
N LEU A 590 -8.93 -31.43 -38.07
CA LEU A 590 -8.69 -30.23 -38.89
C LEU A 590 -8.77 -28.92 -38.07
N ALA A 591 -7.93 -27.91 -38.29
CA ALA A 591 -6.62 -27.82 -38.96
C ALA A 591 -5.89 -26.54 -38.44
N ASP A 592 -4.70 -26.29 -38.98
CA ASP A 592 -3.87 -25.09 -38.80
C ASP A 592 -4.66 -23.77 -38.99
N ASP A 593 -4.64 -22.86 -38.00
CA ASP A 593 -4.94 -21.43 -38.19
C ASP A 593 -4.60 -20.56 -36.94
N GLY A 594 -3.71 -19.58 -37.15
CA GLY A 594 -3.62 -18.27 -36.47
C GLY A 594 -3.75 -18.14 -34.95
N LEU A 595 -2.61 -17.97 -34.26
CA LEU A 595 -2.56 -17.25 -32.97
C LEU A 595 -3.00 -15.78 -33.15
N ASN A 596 -4.11 -15.38 -32.53
CA ASN A 596 -4.49 -13.97 -32.37
C ASN A 596 -4.59 -13.58 -30.89
N ASP A 597 -4.07 -12.40 -30.57
CA ASP A 597 -4.19 -11.75 -29.25
C ASP A 597 -5.67 -11.53 -28.88
N ASP A 598 -6.13 -12.06 -27.74
CA ASP A 598 -7.39 -11.62 -27.11
C ASP A 598 -7.27 -11.61 -25.57
N CYS A 599 -6.52 -10.63 -25.06
CA CYS A 599 -6.38 -10.31 -23.64
C CYS A 599 -6.75 -8.84 -23.33
N SER A 600 -7.62 -8.24 -24.17
CA SER A 600 -7.95 -6.81 -24.16
C SER A 600 -9.25 -6.44 -23.40
N LYS A 601 -10.16 -7.39 -23.16
CA LYS A 601 -11.52 -7.08 -22.70
C LYS A 601 -11.61 -6.73 -21.20
N ILE A 602 -12.01 -5.49 -20.91
CA ILE A 602 -12.23 -4.94 -19.57
C ILE A 602 -13.74 -4.98 -19.25
N PRO A 603 -14.19 -5.50 -18.09
CA PRO A 603 -15.59 -5.88 -17.84
C PRO A 603 -16.64 -4.74 -17.72
N TYR A 604 -16.26 -3.49 -17.99
CA TYR A 604 -17.17 -2.33 -18.03
C TYR A 604 -16.96 -1.46 -19.29
N ILE A 605 -16.24 -1.99 -20.26
CA ILE A 605 -15.98 -1.37 -21.56
C ILE A 605 -16.34 -2.43 -22.61
N GLU A 606 -17.56 -2.34 -23.16
CA GLU A 606 -18.19 -3.44 -23.92
C GLU A 606 -17.62 -3.65 -25.33
N ASN A 607 -16.73 -2.79 -25.82
CA ASN A 607 -16.14 -2.84 -27.16
C ASN A 607 -14.62 -2.74 -27.14
N ASP A 608 -13.91 -3.58 -27.91
CA ASP A 608 -12.46 -3.45 -28.12
C ASP A 608 -12.09 -2.12 -28.82
N ASP A 609 -13.00 -1.56 -29.61
CA ASP A 609 -12.90 -0.22 -30.22
C ASP A 609 -12.90 0.93 -29.20
N ALA A 610 -13.25 0.72 -27.94
CA ALA A 610 -13.41 1.81 -26.97
C ALA A 610 -12.09 2.49 -26.55
N PHE A 611 -10.94 1.85 -26.76
CA PHE A 611 -9.62 2.47 -26.61
C PHE A 611 -9.18 3.24 -27.86
N SER A 612 -9.94 3.13 -28.96
CA SER A 612 -9.68 3.80 -30.23
C SER A 612 -10.16 5.25 -30.18
N GLY A 613 -9.23 6.17 -30.43
CA GLY A 613 -9.48 7.59 -30.61
C GLY A 613 -10.00 7.96 -32.00
N LYS A 614 -10.43 7.00 -32.81
CA LYS A 614 -10.81 7.19 -34.22
C LYS A 614 -11.90 8.27 -34.35
N GLY A 615 -11.53 9.39 -34.98
CA GLY A 615 -12.40 10.56 -35.16
C GLY A 615 -12.40 11.58 -34.01
N LYS A 616 -11.74 11.29 -32.88
CA LYS A 616 -11.60 12.21 -31.73
C LYS A 616 -10.37 13.09 -31.88
N LYS A 617 -10.53 14.39 -31.63
CA LYS A 617 -9.44 15.38 -31.72
C LYS A 617 -8.77 15.65 -30.36
N VAL A 618 -7.45 15.71 -30.33
CA VAL A 618 -6.63 16.00 -29.13
C VAL A 618 -5.85 17.30 -29.32
N TYR A 619 -5.92 18.20 -28.35
CA TYR A 619 -5.12 19.43 -28.32
C TYR A 619 -4.11 19.39 -27.17
N PHE A 620 -2.83 19.62 -27.48
CA PHE A 620 -1.76 19.66 -26.48
C PHE A 620 -1.32 21.09 -26.19
N GLU A 621 -1.20 21.44 -24.91
CA GLU A 621 -0.67 22.72 -24.44
C GLU A 621 0.46 22.47 -23.42
N THR A 622 1.67 22.96 -23.70
CA THR A 622 2.89 22.55 -22.95
C THR A 622 3.41 23.67 -22.05
N TYR A 623 3.54 23.37 -20.76
CA TYR A 623 4.01 24.26 -19.71
C TYR A 623 5.11 23.62 -18.86
N GLY A 624 6.37 24.03 -19.06
CA GLY A 624 7.44 23.54 -18.19
C GLY A 624 8.84 23.68 -18.76
N CYS A 625 9.67 22.67 -18.46
CA CYS A 625 11.03 22.56 -18.95
C CYS A 625 11.11 21.72 -20.23
N GLN A 626 12.31 21.59 -20.79
CA GLN A 626 12.62 20.83 -21.98
C GLN A 626 12.14 19.37 -21.90
N MET A 627 12.15 18.76 -20.70
CA MET A 627 11.61 17.41 -20.50
C MET A 627 10.11 17.33 -20.81
N ASN A 628 9.34 18.38 -20.46
CA ASN A 628 7.90 18.40 -20.75
C ASN A 628 7.60 18.56 -22.25
N PHE A 629 8.50 19.17 -23.02
CA PHE A 629 8.38 19.17 -24.49
C PHE A 629 8.66 17.77 -25.06
N ASN A 630 9.68 17.06 -24.56
CA ASN A 630 9.94 15.67 -24.99
C ASN A 630 8.80 14.71 -24.59
N ASP A 631 8.31 14.81 -23.35
CA ASP A 631 7.18 14.02 -22.86
C ASP A 631 5.92 14.19 -23.73
N VAL A 632 5.70 15.36 -24.33
CA VAL A 632 4.58 15.58 -25.28
C VAL A 632 4.80 14.85 -26.60
N GLU A 633 6.03 14.64 -27.06
CA GLU A 633 6.29 13.79 -28.23
C GLU A 633 5.99 12.31 -27.95
N ILE A 634 6.29 11.84 -26.73
CA ILE A 634 5.99 10.47 -26.28
C ILE A 634 4.47 10.29 -26.15
N VAL A 635 3.78 11.22 -25.49
CA VAL A 635 2.31 11.22 -25.38
C VAL A 635 1.64 11.28 -26.76
N ARG A 636 2.16 12.09 -27.69
CA ARG A 636 1.67 12.13 -29.07
C ARG A 636 1.79 10.77 -29.74
N ALA A 637 2.94 10.10 -29.64
CA ALA A 637 3.13 8.77 -30.23
C ALA A 637 2.13 7.74 -29.70
N ILE A 638 1.90 7.73 -28.39
CA ILE A 638 0.94 6.83 -27.73
C ILE A 638 -0.48 7.07 -28.25
N LEU A 639 -0.91 8.33 -28.31
CA LEU A 639 -2.28 8.67 -28.75
C LEU A 639 -2.46 8.53 -30.27
N THR A 640 -1.44 8.79 -31.08
CA THR A 640 -1.47 8.50 -32.52
C THR A 640 -1.55 6.98 -32.79
N LYS A 641 -0.82 6.15 -32.03
CA LYS A 641 -0.95 4.68 -32.09
C LYS A 641 -2.36 4.21 -31.71
N ALA A 642 -3.01 4.91 -30.79
CA ALA A 642 -4.41 4.72 -30.43
C ALA A 642 -5.42 5.46 -31.36
N SER A 643 -5.03 5.84 -32.59
CA SER A 643 -5.89 6.47 -33.61
C SER A 643 -6.51 7.85 -33.29
N PHE A 644 -6.02 8.57 -32.27
CA PHE A 644 -6.41 9.96 -32.02
C PHE A 644 -5.75 10.93 -33.04
N GLN A 645 -6.44 12.03 -33.36
CA GLN A 645 -5.94 13.07 -34.28
C GLN A 645 -5.52 14.34 -33.51
N GLU A 646 -4.31 14.86 -33.71
CA GLU A 646 -3.90 16.15 -33.10
C GLU A 646 -4.61 17.33 -33.81
N THR A 647 -5.10 18.30 -33.04
CA THR A 647 -5.59 19.59 -33.56
C THR A 647 -4.81 20.76 -33.00
N ASN A 648 -4.71 21.84 -33.78
CA ASN A 648 -4.12 23.11 -33.39
C ASN A 648 -5.11 24.02 -32.64
N ILE A 649 -6.41 23.70 -32.65
CA ILE A 649 -7.49 24.57 -32.18
C ILE A 649 -8.20 23.90 -30.99
N ALA A 650 -8.00 24.43 -29.79
CA ALA A 650 -8.58 23.88 -28.56
C ALA A 650 -10.12 23.74 -28.59
N LYS A 651 -10.82 24.62 -29.33
CA LYS A 651 -12.29 24.56 -29.50
C LYS A 651 -12.78 23.36 -30.31
N GLU A 652 -11.93 22.81 -31.18
CA GLU A 652 -12.24 21.63 -32.00
C GLU A 652 -11.88 20.32 -31.31
N ALA A 653 -11.19 20.37 -30.16
CA ALA A 653 -10.75 19.18 -29.47
C ALA A 653 -11.92 18.48 -28.74
N ASP A 654 -11.77 17.19 -28.54
CA ASP A 654 -12.55 16.36 -27.60
C ASP A 654 -11.75 16.08 -26.33
N VAL A 655 -10.42 16.16 -26.41
CA VAL A 655 -9.51 16.07 -25.26
C VAL A 655 -8.47 17.19 -25.32
N VAL A 656 -8.37 17.97 -24.24
CA VAL A 656 -7.38 19.03 -24.05
C VAL A 656 -6.38 18.58 -22.99
N LEU A 657 -5.12 18.37 -23.39
CA LEU A 657 -4.06 17.82 -22.54
C LEU A 657 -3.00 18.88 -22.25
N LEU A 658 -2.96 19.32 -20.99
CA LEU A 658 -1.99 20.27 -20.47
C LEU A 658 -0.79 19.49 -19.91
N MET A 659 0.37 19.56 -20.58
CA MET A 659 1.62 19.00 -20.02
C MET A 659 2.26 20.01 -19.07
N THR A 660 2.58 19.60 -17.85
CA THR A 660 2.80 20.53 -16.72
C THR A 660 3.98 20.16 -15.80
N CYS A 661 4.62 21.19 -15.25
CA CYS A 661 5.78 21.07 -14.37
C CYS A 661 5.46 21.44 -12.90
N ALA A 662 5.88 20.60 -11.94
CA ALA A 662 5.68 20.81 -10.50
C ALA A 662 6.73 21.69 -9.81
N ILE A 663 7.77 22.14 -10.53
CA ILE A 663 8.96 22.67 -9.86
C ILE A 663 8.69 24.05 -9.23
N ARG A 664 7.83 24.90 -9.84
CA ARG A 664 7.62 26.30 -9.43
C ARG A 664 6.16 26.61 -9.11
N GLN A 665 5.92 27.26 -7.97
CA GLN A 665 4.56 27.64 -7.51
C GLN A 665 3.86 28.57 -8.51
N SER A 666 4.56 29.58 -9.01
CA SER A 666 4.03 30.54 -9.99
C SER A 666 3.77 29.91 -11.37
N ALA A 667 4.24 28.69 -11.63
CA ALA A 667 3.84 27.91 -12.80
C ALA A 667 2.52 27.16 -12.53
N GLU A 668 2.41 26.49 -11.38
CA GLU A 668 1.17 25.81 -10.92
C GLU A 668 -0.02 26.79 -10.92
N GLU A 669 0.14 28.00 -10.36
CA GLU A 669 -0.90 29.04 -10.35
C GLU A 669 -1.33 29.52 -11.75
N LYS A 670 -0.40 29.60 -12.70
CA LYS A 670 -0.70 29.97 -14.09
C LYS A 670 -1.48 28.86 -14.80
N ILE A 671 -1.12 27.61 -14.55
CA ILE A 671 -1.82 26.44 -15.09
C ILE A 671 -3.26 26.40 -14.58
N TRP A 672 -3.49 26.61 -13.28
CA TRP A 672 -4.87 26.66 -12.74
C TRP A 672 -5.71 27.81 -13.31
N LYS A 673 -5.11 28.99 -13.52
CA LYS A 673 -5.78 30.11 -14.21
C LYS A 673 -6.13 29.73 -15.67
N ARG A 674 -5.22 29.06 -16.38
CA ARG A 674 -5.44 28.60 -17.76
C ARG A 674 -6.51 27.51 -17.85
N VAL A 675 -6.54 26.55 -16.92
CA VAL A 675 -7.61 25.54 -16.80
C VAL A 675 -8.97 26.19 -16.60
N LYS A 676 -9.08 27.18 -15.70
CA LYS A 676 -10.32 27.95 -15.47
C LYS A 676 -10.77 28.69 -16.73
N GLN A 677 -9.83 29.31 -17.46
CA GLN A 677 -10.10 29.96 -18.74
C GLN A 677 -10.59 28.97 -19.79
N LEU A 678 -9.86 27.87 -20.03
CA LEU A 678 -10.22 26.82 -20.99
C LEU A 678 -11.59 26.23 -20.70
N ARG A 679 -11.89 25.90 -19.44
CA ARG A 679 -13.21 25.36 -19.07
C ARG A 679 -14.35 26.34 -19.42
N LYS A 680 -14.16 27.65 -19.20
CA LYS A 680 -15.12 28.68 -19.59
C LYS A 680 -15.25 28.82 -21.12
N GLU A 681 -14.13 28.87 -21.84
CA GLU A 681 -14.09 28.97 -23.31
C GLU A 681 -14.80 27.79 -23.98
N LEU A 682 -14.62 26.57 -23.46
CA LEU A 682 -15.20 25.36 -24.02
C LEU A 682 -16.69 25.20 -23.68
N GLN A 683 -17.10 25.56 -22.45
CA GLN A 683 -18.52 25.59 -22.05
C GLN A 683 -19.36 26.54 -22.93
N SER A 684 -18.79 27.69 -23.33
CA SER A 684 -19.51 28.65 -24.18
C SER A 684 -19.72 28.20 -25.63
N VAL A 685 -18.93 27.23 -26.13
CA VAL A 685 -18.95 26.81 -27.53
C VAL A 685 -19.88 25.63 -27.79
N LYS A 686 -19.90 24.63 -26.89
CA LYS A 686 -20.65 23.37 -27.12
C LYS A 686 -22.06 23.34 -26.51
N GLY A 687 -22.47 24.32 -25.69
CA GLY A 687 -23.85 24.47 -25.20
C GLY A 687 -24.37 23.39 -24.23
N VAL A 688 -23.70 22.24 -24.12
CA VAL A 688 -24.07 21.12 -23.25
C VAL A 688 -23.37 21.24 -21.90
N LYS A 689 -24.13 21.02 -20.81
CA LYS A 689 -23.66 21.22 -19.43
C LYS A 689 -22.73 20.10 -18.91
N TYR A 690 -22.71 18.95 -19.60
CA TYR A 690 -21.89 17.77 -19.31
C TYR A 690 -21.51 17.07 -20.64
N CYS A 691 -20.25 16.59 -20.74
CA CYS A 691 -19.62 15.88 -21.87
C CYS A 691 -19.00 16.74 -23.01
N SER A 692 -17.68 16.55 -23.20
CA SER A 692 -16.77 17.12 -24.22
C SER A 692 -16.58 18.66 -24.23
N PRO A 693 -15.33 19.18 -24.29
CA PRO A 693 -14.06 18.45 -24.27
C PRO A 693 -13.60 18.11 -22.84
N PHE A 694 -12.94 16.97 -22.68
CA PHE A 694 -12.27 16.61 -21.43
C PHE A 694 -10.99 17.44 -21.25
N ILE A 695 -10.72 17.92 -20.04
CA ILE A 695 -9.50 18.64 -19.70
C ILE A 695 -8.62 17.75 -18.83
N GLY A 696 -7.41 17.46 -19.30
CA GLY A 696 -6.42 16.64 -18.60
C GLY A 696 -5.17 17.43 -18.18
N ILE A 697 -4.64 17.13 -17.00
CA ILE A 697 -3.33 17.62 -16.52
C ILE A 697 -2.33 16.47 -16.50
N LEU A 698 -1.24 16.62 -17.25
CA LEU A 698 -0.18 15.63 -17.44
C LEU A 698 1.15 16.08 -16.84
N GLY A 699 2.00 15.13 -16.45
CA GLY A 699 3.40 15.38 -16.09
C GLY A 699 3.62 15.64 -14.59
N CYS A 700 4.69 16.35 -14.25
CA CYS A 700 5.16 16.42 -12.86
C CYS A 700 4.14 17.07 -11.91
N MET A 701 3.41 18.12 -12.32
CA MET A 701 2.41 18.77 -11.46
C MET A 701 1.23 17.85 -11.17
N ALA A 702 0.81 17.01 -12.12
CA ALA A 702 -0.23 16.00 -11.93
C ALA A 702 0.04 15.13 -10.69
N LYS A 703 1.30 14.73 -10.47
CA LYS A 703 1.73 13.92 -9.32
C LYS A 703 1.56 14.59 -7.95
N ARG A 704 1.65 15.92 -7.89
CA ARG A 704 1.42 16.70 -6.66
C ARG A 704 -0.05 17.08 -6.51
N SER A 705 -0.64 17.62 -7.58
CA SER A 705 -2.01 18.11 -7.65
C SER A 705 -3.04 17.00 -7.97
N ALA A 706 -2.72 15.75 -7.64
CA ALA A 706 -3.55 14.57 -7.87
C ALA A 706 -4.94 14.63 -7.21
N ARG A 707 -5.16 15.60 -6.32
CA ARG A 707 -6.46 15.97 -5.76
C ARG A 707 -6.57 17.51 -5.85
N PRO A 708 -7.37 18.05 -6.80
CA PRO A 708 -7.66 19.48 -6.86
C PRO A 708 -8.29 19.97 -5.55
N SER A 709 -7.98 21.19 -5.13
CA SER A 709 -8.38 21.76 -3.84
C SER A 709 -9.41 22.88 -3.98
N GLY A 710 -10.43 22.88 -3.10
CA GLY A 710 -11.45 23.93 -3.04
C GLY A 710 -12.06 24.28 -4.41
N SER A 711 -11.75 25.48 -4.92
CA SER A 711 -12.25 26.02 -6.19
C SER A 711 -11.77 25.31 -7.47
N GLU A 712 -10.96 24.25 -7.34
CA GLU A 712 -10.36 23.50 -8.45
C GLU A 712 -11.10 22.18 -8.75
N ILE A 713 -12.01 21.77 -7.85
CA ILE A 713 -12.79 20.53 -7.97
C ILE A 713 -13.75 20.63 -9.18
N GLY A 714 -13.77 19.61 -10.03
CA GLY A 714 -14.58 19.56 -11.26
C GLY A 714 -13.99 20.31 -12.47
N LEU A 715 -12.84 20.98 -12.34
CA LEU A 715 -12.21 21.67 -13.47
C LEU A 715 -11.34 20.77 -14.37
N VAL A 716 -11.05 19.56 -13.92
CA VAL A 716 -10.13 18.61 -14.57
C VAL A 716 -10.74 17.23 -14.52
N ASP A 717 -10.78 16.55 -15.66
CA ASP A 717 -11.41 15.24 -15.85
C ASP A 717 -10.37 14.11 -15.81
N LEU A 718 -9.13 14.41 -16.19
CA LEU A 718 -8.01 13.48 -16.31
C LEU A 718 -6.75 14.01 -15.61
N ILE A 719 -6.06 13.18 -14.83
CA ILE A 719 -4.76 13.51 -14.22
C ILE A 719 -3.78 12.35 -14.40
N ALA A 720 -2.67 12.57 -15.11
CA ALA A 720 -1.65 11.53 -15.31
C ALA A 720 -0.22 11.99 -15.00
N GLY A 721 0.49 11.23 -14.17
CA GLY A 721 1.89 11.46 -13.84
C GLY A 721 2.85 11.10 -14.99
N PRO A 722 4.15 11.44 -14.88
CA PRO A 722 5.13 11.21 -15.95
C PRO A 722 5.42 9.73 -16.25
N ASP A 723 5.10 8.83 -15.31
CA ASP A 723 5.27 7.38 -15.44
C ASP A 723 3.96 6.67 -15.88
N ALA A 724 2.94 7.43 -16.32
CA ALA A 724 1.60 6.92 -16.60
C ALA A 724 1.09 7.28 -18.02
N TYR A 725 1.96 7.63 -18.96
CA TYR A 725 1.53 8.08 -20.29
C TYR A 725 0.99 6.94 -21.16
N ARG A 726 1.49 5.69 -21.03
CA ARG A 726 0.94 4.53 -21.77
C ARG A 726 -0.54 4.31 -21.50
N ASP A 727 -0.97 4.64 -20.29
CA ASP A 727 -2.34 4.51 -19.81
C ASP A 727 -3.30 5.55 -20.39
N LEU A 728 -2.83 6.58 -21.11
CA LEU A 728 -3.67 7.69 -21.54
C LEU A 728 -4.90 7.31 -22.39
N PRO A 729 -4.83 6.39 -23.38
CA PRO A 729 -6.02 5.94 -24.11
C PRO A 729 -7.07 5.34 -23.16
N ARG A 730 -6.64 4.51 -22.20
CA ARG A 730 -7.48 3.87 -21.19
C ARG A 730 -8.09 4.88 -20.21
N LEU A 731 -7.32 5.89 -19.80
CA LEU A 731 -7.79 6.93 -18.90
C LEU A 731 -8.77 7.88 -19.59
N ILE A 732 -8.56 8.21 -20.87
CA ILE A 732 -9.51 8.99 -21.68
C ILE A 732 -10.83 8.23 -21.85
N ALA A 733 -10.78 6.94 -22.22
CA ALA A 733 -11.97 6.08 -22.30
C ALA A 733 -12.71 6.00 -20.95
N SER A 734 -11.99 6.01 -19.83
CA SER A 734 -12.59 6.04 -18.49
C SER A 734 -13.35 7.35 -18.22
N CYS A 735 -12.87 8.49 -18.72
CA CYS A 735 -13.57 9.78 -18.62
C CYS A 735 -14.91 9.80 -19.37
N GLU A 736 -15.05 9.03 -20.44
CA GLU A 736 -16.30 8.92 -21.22
C GLU A 736 -17.42 8.23 -20.42
N THR A 737 -17.08 7.40 -19.42
CA THR A 737 -18.05 6.84 -18.46
C THR A 737 -18.53 7.83 -17.39
N GLY A 738 -18.08 9.10 -17.46
CA GLY A 738 -18.41 10.15 -16.48
C GLY A 738 -17.56 10.12 -15.20
N GLN A 739 -16.53 9.25 -15.13
CA GLN A 739 -15.63 9.15 -13.98
C GLN A 739 -14.36 10.01 -14.16
N GLN A 740 -13.88 10.63 -13.08
CA GLN A 740 -12.59 11.33 -13.10
C GLN A 740 -11.45 10.29 -13.10
N ALA A 741 -10.60 10.31 -14.14
CA ALA A 741 -9.50 9.36 -14.30
C ALA A 741 -8.20 9.92 -13.72
N VAL A 742 -7.54 9.18 -12.81
CA VAL A 742 -6.30 9.61 -12.16
C VAL A 742 -5.29 8.45 -12.10
N ASN A 743 -4.13 8.59 -12.75
CA ASN A 743 -2.98 7.72 -12.50
C ASN A 743 -1.71 8.56 -12.26
N THR A 744 -1.25 8.60 -11.00
CA THR A 744 -0.03 9.30 -10.61
C THR A 744 0.97 8.39 -9.89
N ILE A 745 0.83 7.08 -10.09
CA ILE A 745 1.67 6.05 -9.48
C ILE A 745 3.08 6.13 -10.08
N PHE A 746 4.10 5.85 -9.26
CA PHE A 746 5.47 5.73 -9.73
C PHE A 746 5.75 4.28 -10.10
N SER A 747 5.89 3.98 -11.38
CA SER A 747 6.55 2.74 -11.82
C SER A 747 8.04 2.80 -11.45
N TYR A 748 8.74 1.66 -11.36
CA TYR A 748 10.21 1.59 -11.38
C TYR A 748 10.79 1.10 -12.72
N ASP A 749 9.94 0.65 -13.65
CA ASP A 749 10.33 -0.02 -14.91
C ASP A 749 10.04 0.81 -16.17
N GLU A 750 9.07 1.75 -16.13
CA GLU A 750 8.67 2.59 -17.27
C GLU A 750 9.79 3.49 -17.84
N THR A 751 10.48 3.02 -18.87
CA THR A 751 11.52 3.78 -19.60
C THR A 751 11.00 4.54 -20.82
N TYR A 752 9.84 4.16 -21.35
CA TYR A 752 9.37 4.48 -22.71
C TYR A 752 10.37 4.15 -23.85
N ALA A 753 11.37 3.29 -23.62
CA ALA A 753 12.48 3.04 -24.57
C ALA A 753 12.04 2.31 -25.87
N ASP A 754 10.88 1.68 -25.85
CA ASP A 754 10.19 1.03 -26.98
C ASP A 754 9.23 1.98 -27.73
N ILE A 755 8.99 3.20 -27.22
CA ILE A 755 8.11 4.17 -27.85
C ILE A 755 8.94 5.14 -28.68
N HIS A 756 8.84 5.02 -30.00
CA HIS A 756 9.32 6.06 -30.91
C HIS A 756 8.42 7.30 -30.76
N PRO A 757 8.93 8.44 -30.25
CA PRO A 757 8.08 9.62 -30.04
C PRO A 757 7.63 10.20 -31.39
N VAL A 758 6.64 11.09 -31.43
CA VAL A 758 6.23 11.77 -32.68
C VAL A 758 6.42 13.28 -32.57
N ARG A 759 7.15 13.84 -33.55
CA ARG A 759 7.33 15.30 -33.70
C ARG A 759 6.13 15.91 -34.41
N ARG A 760 5.64 17.05 -33.91
CA ARG A 760 4.58 17.83 -34.55
C ARG A 760 5.05 18.55 -35.81
N ASP A 761 6.31 18.96 -35.81
CA ASP A 761 6.95 19.67 -36.91
C ASP A 761 8.17 18.86 -37.36
N SER A 762 8.06 18.24 -38.54
CA SER A 762 9.15 17.47 -39.16
C SER A 762 10.30 18.36 -39.63
N SER A 763 10.09 19.68 -39.77
CA SER A 763 11.12 20.65 -40.13
C SER A 763 11.96 21.14 -38.94
N SER A 764 11.60 20.77 -37.70
CA SER A 764 12.37 21.14 -36.51
C SER A 764 13.78 20.57 -36.56
N GLN A 765 14.77 21.47 -36.57
CA GLN A 765 16.20 21.13 -36.64
C GLN A 765 16.78 20.66 -35.29
N PHE A 766 15.99 20.76 -34.22
CA PHE A 766 16.36 20.44 -32.85
C PHE A 766 15.58 19.21 -32.35
N ALA A 767 16.24 18.38 -31.55
CA ALA A 767 15.60 17.34 -30.75
C ALA A 767 16.10 17.36 -29.30
N TYR A 768 15.19 17.06 -28.38
CA TYR A 768 15.51 16.78 -26.99
C TYR A 768 15.54 15.26 -26.79
N LEU A 769 16.62 14.71 -26.24
CA LEU A 769 16.71 13.27 -25.94
C LEU A 769 16.82 13.10 -24.43
N THR A 770 15.92 12.35 -23.82
CA THR A 770 15.95 12.14 -22.36
C THR A 770 16.84 10.95 -22.05
N ILE A 771 18.10 11.20 -21.69
CA ILE A 771 19.04 10.15 -21.28
C ILE A 771 18.89 9.77 -19.79
N MET A 772 18.19 10.56 -18.98
CA MET A 772 17.86 10.16 -17.61
C MET A 772 16.58 10.83 -17.07
N ARG A 773 15.74 10.04 -16.40
CA ARG A 773 14.49 10.50 -15.76
C ARG A 773 14.56 10.49 -14.23
N GLY A 774 15.21 11.47 -13.57
CA GLY A 774 15.30 11.58 -12.11
C GLY A 774 16.64 12.10 -11.59
N CYS A 775 16.91 12.08 -10.28
CA CYS A 775 18.15 12.64 -9.72
C CYS A 775 18.57 12.08 -8.34
N SER A 776 19.64 11.29 -8.24
CA SER A 776 20.11 10.76 -6.94
C SER A 776 20.71 11.80 -5.97
N ASN A 777 20.66 13.10 -6.30
CA ASN A 777 21.18 14.17 -5.45
C ASN A 777 20.13 14.62 -4.43
N MET A 778 20.43 14.43 -3.15
CA MET A 778 19.55 14.78 -2.03
C MET A 778 19.57 16.29 -1.69
N CYS A 779 19.46 17.17 -2.69
CA CYS A 779 19.40 18.63 -2.48
C CYS A 779 18.21 18.99 -1.57
N SER A 780 18.41 19.85 -0.57
CA SER A 780 17.42 19.97 0.51
C SER A 780 16.06 20.56 0.08
N TYR A 781 16.05 21.31 -1.02
CA TYR A 781 14.90 21.96 -1.64
C TYR A 781 14.30 21.20 -2.84
N CYS A 782 14.94 20.14 -3.34
CA CYS A 782 14.47 19.41 -4.52
C CYS A 782 13.47 18.29 -4.14
N ILE A 783 12.57 17.95 -5.06
CA ILE A 783 11.44 17.02 -4.83
C ILE A 783 11.49 15.73 -5.68
N VAL A 784 12.52 15.53 -6.52
CA VAL A 784 12.56 14.42 -7.52
C VAL A 784 13.85 13.58 -7.40
N PRO A 785 13.81 12.25 -7.05
CA PRO A 785 15.04 11.55 -6.63
C PRO A 785 15.61 10.35 -7.46
N PHE A 786 14.96 9.77 -8.49
CA PHE A 786 15.42 8.45 -9.05
C PHE A 786 15.36 8.31 -10.57
N THR A 787 16.49 8.00 -11.22
CA THR A 787 16.79 8.01 -12.68
C THR A 787 16.50 6.71 -13.44
N ARG A 788 16.08 6.81 -14.72
CA ARG A 788 16.10 5.73 -15.75
C ARG A 788 16.63 6.16 -17.13
N GLY A 789 17.30 5.24 -17.83
CA GLY A 789 17.02 4.83 -19.22
C GLY A 789 17.65 5.60 -20.42
N PHE A 790 18.22 4.86 -21.38
CA PHE A 790 18.62 5.35 -22.71
C PHE A 790 17.45 5.48 -23.70
N GLU A 791 17.60 6.33 -24.72
CA GLU A 791 16.66 6.51 -25.84
C GLU A 791 17.39 6.38 -27.21
N LYS A 792 16.73 5.80 -28.23
CA LYS A 792 17.30 5.57 -29.58
C LYS A 792 17.19 6.80 -30.49
N SER A 793 18.12 6.93 -31.44
CA SER A 793 18.21 8.08 -32.35
C SER A 793 17.14 8.09 -33.46
N ARG A 794 16.95 9.26 -34.09
CA ARG A 794 16.08 9.50 -35.25
C ARG A 794 16.90 10.02 -36.44
N PRO A 795 16.51 9.73 -37.70
CA PRO A 795 17.06 10.43 -38.86
C PRO A 795 16.57 11.90 -38.92
N GLY A 796 17.41 12.81 -39.43
CA GLY A 796 17.02 14.18 -39.79
C GLY A 796 16.94 15.19 -38.63
N VAL A 797 18.01 15.31 -37.84
CA VAL A 797 18.18 16.34 -36.79
C VAL A 797 19.56 17.00 -36.94
N LYS A 798 19.69 18.31 -36.68
CA LYS A 798 20.94 19.07 -36.76
C LYS A 798 21.55 19.42 -35.40
N GLU A 799 20.73 19.63 -34.37
CA GLU A 799 21.18 19.78 -32.97
C GLU A 799 20.38 18.87 -32.02
N VAL A 800 21.10 18.13 -31.18
CA VAL A 800 20.57 17.24 -30.15
C VAL A 800 20.94 17.78 -28.78
N THR A 801 19.95 18.00 -27.92
CA THR A 801 20.17 18.34 -26.51
C THR A 801 19.82 17.15 -25.61
N LEU A 802 20.83 16.60 -24.93
CA LEU A 802 20.69 15.57 -23.91
C LEU A 802 20.05 16.17 -22.65
N LEU A 803 18.94 15.58 -22.23
CA LEU A 803 18.17 15.96 -21.06
C LEU A 803 18.36 14.98 -19.91
N GLY A 804 18.52 15.55 -18.72
CA GLY A 804 18.48 14.87 -17.45
C GLY A 804 18.20 15.87 -16.33
N GLN A 805 18.02 15.39 -15.10
CA GLN A 805 17.99 16.28 -13.93
C GLN A 805 19.37 16.38 -13.25
N ASN A 806 20.29 15.49 -13.62
CA ASN A 806 21.72 15.57 -13.34
C ASN A 806 22.51 14.92 -14.48
N VAL A 807 22.43 15.50 -15.68
CA VAL A 807 22.77 14.80 -16.95
C VAL A 807 24.17 14.15 -16.97
N ASN A 808 25.15 14.74 -16.28
CA ASN A 808 26.52 14.26 -16.21
C ASN A 808 26.76 13.14 -15.18
N SER A 809 25.79 12.78 -14.34
CA SER A 809 25.85 11.56 -13.52
C SER A 809 25.33 10.32 -14.23
N TYR A 810 25.32 10.31 -15.57
CA TYR A 810 24.85 9.17 -16.35
C TYR A 810 25.74 7.93 -16.13
N CYS A 811 25.10 6.80 -15.86
CA CYS A 811 25.73 5.48 -15.73
C CYS A 811 24.70 4.38 -16.08
N ASP A 812 25.01 3.52 -17.04
CA ASP A 812 24.12 2.43 -17.48
C ASP A 812 24.46 1.07 -16.84
N ALA A 813 23.64 0.58 -15.91
CA ALA A 813 23.94 -0.66 -15.19
C ALA A 813 23.81 -1.94 -16.06
N ASP A 814 23.17 -1.88 -17.22
CA ASP A 814 22.87 -3.06 -18.05
C ASP A 814 24.00 -3.39 -19.06
N ALA A 815 25.00 -2.51 -19.19
CA ALA A 815 26.17 -2.72 -20.05
C ALA A 815 27.27 -3.54 -19.34
N SER A 816 27.63 -4.70 -19.90
CA SER A 816 28.69 -5.58 -19.41
C SER A 816 30.09 -4.94 -19.54
N SER A 817 30.49 -4.14 -18.54
CA SER A 817 31.78 -3.44 -18.53
C SER A 817 32.34 -3.19 -17.11
N THR A 818 33.64 -2.96 -17.07
CA THR A 818 34.55 -3.15 -15.93
C THR A 818 34.28 -2.24 -14.71
N ILE A 819 34.48 -2.78 -13.51
CA ILE A 819 34.47 -2.03 -12.25
C ILE A 819 35.72 -1.14 -12.17
N VAL A 820 35.55 0.14 -11.88
CA VAL A 820 36.64 1.11 -11.61
C VAL A 820 36.41 1.75 -10.21
N ASP A 821 37.46 2.25 -9.58
CA ASP A 821 37.44 2.61 -8.15
C ASP A 821 36.85 4.01 -7.84
N GLY A 822 36.26 4.13 -6.65
CA GLY A 822 35.30 5.14 -6.22
C GLY A 822 35.75 6.60 -6.17
N GLN A 823 37.05 6.89 -6.30
CA GLN A 823 37.57 8.27 -6.18
C GLN A 823 37.74 9.01 -7.51
N GLN A 824 37.80 8.33 -8.67
CA GLN A 824 37.99 8.98 -9.97
C GLN A 824 36.72 9.66 -10.54
N TYR A 825 35.62 9.66 -9.80
CA TYR A 825 34.28 10.02 -10.29
C TYR A 825 33.81 11.44 -9.98
N LEU A 826 34.63 12.27 -9.33
CA LEU A 826 34.23 13.60 -8.86
C LEU A 826 35.25 14.67 -9.27
N ALA A 827 34.76 15.89 -9.47
CA ALA A 827 35.60 17.08 -9.49
C ALA A 827 36.35 17.23 -8.15
N SER A 828 37.59 17.74 -8.20
CA SER A 828 38.43 17.89 -7.01
C SER A 828 37.78 18.82 -5.97
N GLY A 829 37.78 18.41 -4.70
CA GLY A 829 37.12 19.13 -3.60
C GLY A 829 35.61 18.88 -3.45
N PHE A 830 35.00 18.01 -4.26
CA PHE A 830 33.58 17.65 -4.14
C PHE A 830 33.39 16.29 -3.44
N VAL A 831 32.31 16.15 -2.67
CA VAL A 831 31.96 14.93 -1.93
C VAL A 831 30.59 14.39 -2.34
N ASN A 832 30.49 13.06 -2.49
CA ASN A 832 29.23 12.38 -2.73
C ASN A 832 28.43 12.23 -1.42
N VAL A 833 27.29 12.94 -1.35
CA VAL A 833 26.35 12.90 -0.23
C VAL A 833 25.56 11.57 -0.15
N VAL A 834 25.58 10.77 -1.22
CA VAL A 834 24.92 9.46 -1.33
C VAL A 834 25.86 8.50 -2.06
N LYS A 835 25.97 7.24 -1.63
CA LYS A 835 26.76 6.20 -2.31
C LYS A 835 26.13 5.85 -3.67
N ARG A 836 26.93 5.76 -4.73
CA ARG A 836 26.52 5.26 -6.06
C ARG A 836 26.83 3.76 -6.22
N LYS A 837 26.28 3.14 -7.28
CA LYS A 837 26.67 1.80 -7.77
C LYS A 837 27.82 1.96 -8.78
N ASN A 838 28.73 0.98 -8.86
CA ASN A 838 30.02 1.08 -9.56
C ASN A 838 30.07 0.28 -10.89
N SER A 839 29.04 0.38 -11.73
CA SER A 839 28.98 -0.39 -13.00
C SER A 839 28.21 0.38 -14.07
N GLY A 840 28.81 0.54 -15.26
CA GLY A 840 28.11 0.99 -16.46
C GLY A 840 28.85 1.94 -17.41
N ILE A 841 28.26 2.14 -18.61
CA ILE A 841 28.71 3.17 -19.58
C ILE A 841 28.54 4.55 -18.95
N ARG A 842 29.63 5.34 -18.92
CA ARG A 842 29.70 6.63 -18.23
C ARG A 842 29.34 7.80 -19.16
N PHE A 843 29.00 8.95 -18.58
CA PHE A 843 28.62 10.14 -19.36
C PHE A 843 29.67 10.61 -20.39
N ALA A 844 30.96 10.57 -20.05
CA ALA A 844 32.04 10.93 -20.97
C ALA A 844 32.08 10.00 -22.20
N GLU A 845 32.02 8.70 -21.96
CA GLU A 845 31.97 7.67 -22.99
C GLU A 845 30.70 7.78 -23.85
N LEU A 846 29.54 8.08 -23.24
CA LEU A 846 28.31 8.35 -23.96
C LEU A 846 28.45 9.56 -24.90
N LEU A 847 29.01 10.67 -24.42
CA LEU A 847 29.27 11.86 -25.25
C LEU A 847 30.21 11.55 -26.42
N GLN A 848 31.29 10.81 -26.17
CA GLN A 848 32.24 10.38 -27.18
C GLN A 848 31.57 9.50 -28.24
N ARG A 849 30.83 8.45 -27.82
CA ARG A 849 30.08 7.57 -28.73
C ARG A 849 29.06 8.35 -29.56
N LEU A 850 28.30 9.27 -28.95
CA LEU A 850 27.31 10.10 -29.65
C LEU A 850 27.96 11.03 -30.67
N SER A 851 29.09 11.67 -30.32
CA SER A 851 29.85 12.52 -31.25
C SER A 851 30.30 11.75 -32.49
N SER A 852 30.73 10.50 -32.32
CA SER A 852 31.20 9.64 -33.41
C SER A 852 30.09 9.13 -34.35
N ILE A 853 28.81 9.16 -33.98
CA ILE A 853 27.71 8.71 -34.85
C ILE A 853 27.54 9.65 -36.06
N ASN A 854 27.64 10.97 -35.84
CA ASN A 854 27.52 11.95 -36.91
C ASN A 854 28.22 13.26 -36.53
N SER A 855 29.38 13.51 -37.15
CA SER A 855 30.19 14.72 -36.95
C SER A 855 29.50 16.02 -37.35
N ASN A 856 28.42 15.96 -38.14
CA ASN A 856 27.63 17.11 -38.58
C ASN A 856 26.33 17.33 -37.77
N VAL A 857 26.20 16.68 -36.61
CA VAL A 857 25.15 16.94 -35.61
C VAL A 857 25.76 17.58 -34.38
N ARG A 858 25.27 18.77 -34.01
CA ARG A 858 25.69 19.49 -32.81
C ARG A 858 25.09 18.84 -31.56
N ILE A 859 25.91 18.56 -30.55
CA ILE A 859 25.52 17.92 -29.29
C ILE A 859 25.61 18.93 -28.14
N ARG A 860 24.54 19.02 -27.36
CA ARG A 860 24.43 19.84 -26.15
C ARG A 860 23.92 18.98 -25.00
N PHE A 861 24.17 19.39 -23.76
CA PHE A 861 23.54 18.81 -22.58
C PHE A 861 23.15 19.91 -21.59
N THR A 862 22.19 19.64 -20.70
CA THR A 862 21.69 20.63 -19.73
C THR A 862 21.35 20.00 -18.39
N SER A 863 21.24 20.84 -17.36
CA SER A 863 21.08 20.43 -15.94
C SER A 863 22.10 19.38 -15.45
N PRO A 864 23.42 19.58 -15.62
CA PRO A 864 24.45 18.82 -14.91
C PRO A 864 24.63 19.33 -13.46
N HIS A 865 25.28 18.55 -12.61
CA HIS A 865 25.71 18.94 -11.26
C HIS A 865 27.22 19.21 -11.25
N PRO A 866 27.71 20.29 -10.60
CA PRO A 866 29.14 20.65 -10.63
C PRO A 866 30.10 19.53 -10.21
N LYS A 867 29.76 18.76 -9.17
CA LYS A 867 30.54 17.60 -8.71
C LYS A 867 30.87 16.55 -9.79
N ASP A 868 30.01 16.41 -10.81
CA ASP A 868 30.05 15.33 -11.79
C ASP A 868 30.80 15.75 -13.08
N PHE A 869 31.77 16.68 -12.95
CA PHE A 869 32.71 17.09 -14.00
C PHE A 869 34.15 16.63 -13.66
N PRO A 870 34.47 15.32 -13.81
CA PRO A 870 35.86 14.88 -13.85
C PRO A 870 36.54 15.36 -15.13
N ASP A 871 37.87 15.38 -15.14
CA ASP A 871 38.69 15.90 -16.24
C ASP A 871 38.36 15.26 -17.60
N GLU A 872 38.05 13.97 -17.60
CA GLU A 872 37.64 13.19 -18.78
C GLU A 872 36.42 13.80 -19.51
N VAL A 873 35.42 14.33 -18.79
CA VAL A 873 34.27 14.99 -19.42
C VAL A 873 34.70 16.28 -20.11
N LEU A 874 35.66 17.02 -19.53
CA LEU A 874 36.18 18.25 -20.10
C LEU A 874 37.06 17.96 -21.34
N ASP A 875 37.84 16.89 -21.29
CA ASP A 875 38.67 16.44 -22.41
C ASP A 875 37.81 15.94 -23.59
N VAL A 876 36.71 15.23 -23.33
CA VAL A 876 35.74 14.84 -24.38
C VAL A 876 35.08 16.06 -25.02
N ILE A 877 34.69 17.08 -24.24
CA ILE A 877 34.13 18.33 -24.81
C ILE A 877 35.18 19.05 -25.68
N ARG A 878 36.43 19.15 -25.20
CA ARG A 878 37.54 19.79 -25.91
C ARG A 878 37.88 19.09 -27.24
N ASN A 879 37.91 17.76 -27.24
CA ASN A 879 38.45 16.97 -28.36
C ASN A 879 37.44 16.73 -29.49
N HIS A 880 36.17 17.09 -29.32
CA HIS A 880 35.09 16.79 -30.27
C HIS A 880 34.35 18.08 -30.70
N PRO A 881 34.62 18.64 -31.90
CA PRO A 881 34.12 19.97 -32.30
C PRO A 881 32.60 20.04 -32.47
N ASN A 882 31.92 18.90 -32.63
CA ASN A 882 30.47 18.85 -32.66
C ASN A 882 29.82 18.83 -31.26
N ILE A 883 30.60 18.79 -30.17
CA ILE A 883 30.11 19.00 -28.80
C ILE A 883 30.22 20.48 -28.45
N CYS A 884 29.14 21.06 -27.95
CA CYS A 884 29.09 22.50 -27.66
C CYS A 884 30.05 22.95 -26.57
N ASN A 885 30.86 23.99 -26.83
CA ASN A 885 31.67 24.73 -25.86
C ASN A 885 30.84 25.62 -24.90
N SER A 886 29.78 25.05 -24.31
CA SER A 886 28.85 25.71 -23.40
C SER A 886 28.59 24.81 -22.20
N VAL A 887 29.10 25.18 -21.02
CA VAL A 887 28.92 24.43 -19.78
C VAL A 887 27.92 25.15 -18.88
N HIS A 888 26.81 24.48 -18.59
CA HIS A 888 25.92 24.88 -17.51
C HIS A 888 26.49 24.34 -16.19
N LEU A 889 26.65 25.18 -15.16
CA LEU A 889 27.33 24.83 -13.92
C LEU A 889 26.56 25.38 -12.70
N PRO A 890 25.45 24.74 -12.26
CA PRO A 890 24.50 25.33 -11.31
C PRO A 890 25.07 25.51 -9.87
N ALA A 891 25.52 26.72 -9.54
CA ALA A 891 26.10 27.08 -8.23
C ALA A 891 25.07 27.12 -7.08
N GLN A 892 23.85 27.58 -7.36
CA GLN A 892 22.76 27.88 -6.42
C GLN A 892 22.99 29.08 -5.48
N SER A 893 24.15 29.16 -4.83
CA SER A 893 24.52 30.25 -3.93
C SER A 893 26.04 30.41 -3.90
N GLY A 894 26.51 31.62 -3.56
CA GLY A 894 27.92 31.91 -3.28
C GLY A 894 28.26 31.96 -1.79
N SER A 895 27.39 31.50 -0.88
CA SER A 895 27.71 31.31 0.54
C SER A 895 27.89 29.83 0.87
N ASN A 896 29.01 29.51 1.53
CA ASN A 896 29.29 28.16 2.05
C ASN A 896 28.26 27.70 3.09
N ASP A 897 27.68 28.63 3.86
CA ASP A 897 26.64 28.33 4.85
C ASP A 897 25.30 28.00 4.17
N VAL A 898 24.90 28.80 3.18
CA VAL A 898 23.71 28.52 2.36
C VAL A 898 23.88 27.19 1.61
N LEU A 899 25.03 26.94 0.97
CA LEU A 899 25.33 25.68 0.27
C LEU A 899 25.20 24.46 1.19
N ARG A 900 25.67 24.56 2.44
CA ARG A 900 25.51 23.52 3.47
C ARG A 900 24.05 23.28 3.83
N ARG A 901 23.25 24.35 4.04
CA ARG A 901 21.79 24.25 4.29
C ARG A 901 21.03 23.72 3.05
N MET A 902 21.50 24.03 1.84
CA MET A 902 21.04 23.46 0.57
C MET A 902 21.45 21.99 0.35
N HIS A 903 22.31 21.45 1.23
CA HIS A 903 22.84 20.08 1.20
C HIS A 903 23.70 19.80 -0.05
N ARG A 904 24.51 20.79 -0.44
CA ARG A 904 25.57 20.65 -1.45
C ARG A 904 26.86 20.12 -0.79
N GLY A 905 27.49 19.14 -1.44
CA GLY A 905 28.73 18.52 -0.97
C GLY A 905 29.99 19.20 -1.51
N TYR A 906 30.01 20.54 -1.53
CA TYR A 906 31.13 21.35 -2.04
C TYR A 906 31.08 22.76 -1.45
N THR A 907 32.22 23.45 -1.53
CA THR A 907 32.37 24.84 -1.12
C THR A 907 32.52 25.77 -2.33
N VAL A 908 32.44 27.08 -2.11
CA VAL A 908 32.62 28.13 -3.13
C VAL A 908 34.04 28.07 -3.72
N GLU A 909 35.04 27.77 -2.91
CA GLU A 909 36.45 27.67 -3.34
C GLU A 909 36.65 26.45 -4.26
N ALA A 910 36.08 25.29 -3.91
CA ALA A 910 36.08 24.12 -4.77
C ALA A 910 35.32 24.37 -6.09
N TYR A 911 34.24 25.15 -6.05
CA TYR A 911 33.50 25.58 -7.24
C TYR A 911 34.34 26.52 -8.12
N MET A 912 35.05 27.50 -7.55
CA MET A 912 35.93 28.41 -8.28
C MET A 912 37.10 27.66 -8.94
N ASN A 913 37.75 26.74 -8.22
CA ASN A 913 38.81 25.90 -8.78
C ASN A 913 38.31 25.09 -10.00
N LEU A 914 37.07 24.57 -9.96
CA LEU A 914 36.45 23.89 -11.09
C LEU A 914 36.16 24.87 -12.26
N VAL A 915 35.69 26.08 -11.99
CA VAL A 915 35.47 27.13 -13.01
C VAL A 915 36.77 27.48 -13.73
N GLU A 916 37.87 27.68 -12.99
CA GLU A 916 39.19 27.98 -13.54
C GLU A 916 39.69 26.83 -14.41
N LYS A 917 39.58 25.58 -13.91
CA LYS A 917 39.95 24.37 -14.65
C LYS A 917 39.15 24.19 -15.95
N ILE A 918 37.86 24.54 -15.95
CA ILE A 918 37.02 24.50 -17.15
C ILE A 918 37.46 25.57 -18.17
N LYS A 919 37.78 26.79 -17.71
CA LYS A 919 38.27 27.88 -18.59
C LYS A 919 39.64 27.58 -19.20
N ASP A 920 40.52 26.92 -18.45
CA ASP A 920 41.85 26.47 -18.91
C ASP A 920 41.75 25.31 -19.91
N LYS A 921 41.01 24.24 -19.57
CA LYS A 921 40.86 23.08 -20.47
C LYS A 921 40.09 23.39 -21.75
N ILE A 922 39.10 24.27 -21.69
CA ILE A 922 38.21 24.62 -22.82
C ILE A 922 38.25 26.15 -23.06
N PRO A 923 39.26 26.65 -23.79
CA PRO A 923 39.37 28.07 -24.09
C PRO A 923 38.12 28.63 -24.80
N GLY A 924 37.62 29.77 -24.33
CA GLY A 924 36.41 30.40 -24.88
C GLY A 924 35.08 29.76 -24.45
N VAL A 925 35.09 28.80 -23.51
CA VAL A 925 33.88 28.17 -22.96
C VAL A 925 32.88 29.19 -22.41
N THR A 926 31.61 29.04 -22.82
CA THR A 926 30.50 29.82 -22.28
C THR A 926 29.98 29.16 -20.99
N LEU A 927 30.02 29.89 -19.87
CA LEU A 927 29.49 29.43 -18.58
C LEU A 927 28.09 30.01 -18.31
N THR A 928 27.19 29.15 -17.85
CA THR A 928 25.85 29.56 -17.37
C THR A 928 25.53 28.90 -16.03
N SER A 929 24.69 29.50 -15.20
CA SER A 929 24.43 28.97 -13.84
C SER A 929 23.01 29.27 -13.36
N ASP A 930 22.60 28.56 -12.30
CA ASP A 930 21.35 28.77 -11.57
C ASP A 930 21.67 29.33 -10.18
N PHE A 931 20.88 30.30 -9.73
CA PHE A 931 20.94 30.87 -8.38
C PHE A 931 19.57 30.88 -7.72
N ILE A 932 19.51 30.62 -6.42
CA ILE A 932 18.29 30.66 -5.60
C ILE A 932 18.48 31.75 -4.55
N SER A 933 17.68 32.82 -4.62
CA SER A 933 17.68 33.90 -3.63
C SER A 933 16.63 33.69 -2.54
N GLY A 934 16.98 34.06 -1.32
CA GLY A 934 16.11 33.98 -0.15
C GLY A 934 15.90 32.57 0.37
N PHE A 935 16.93 31.72 0.33
CA PHE A 935 16.86 30.41 0.96
C PHE A 935 16.74 30.54 2.49
N CYS A 936 16.24 29.50 3.17
CA CYS A 936 16.07 29.48 4.62
C CYS A 936 17.35 29.94 5.36
N GLY A 937 17.22 30.96 6.21
CA GLY A 937 18.30 31.57 7.00
C GLY A 937 19.35 32.35 6.20
N GLU A 938 19.09 32.74 4.94
CA GLU A 938 20.02 33.54 4.12
C GLU A 938 20.10 34.99 4.62
N THR A 939 21.27 35.39 5.14
CA THR A 939 21.55 36.76 5.59
C THR A 939 21.90 37.70 4.42
N ASP A 940 22.15 38.98 4.70
CA ASP A 940 22.60 39.93 3.66
C ASP A 940 24.06 39.68 3.26
N GLU A 941 24.90 39.21 4.18
CA GLU A 941 26.28 38.78 3.92
C GLU A 941 26.31 37.53 3.03
N ASP A 942 25.44 36.54 3.28
CA ASP A 942 25.25 35.34 2.45
C ASP A 942 24.90 35.73 0.98
N HIS A 943 24.07 36.77 0.83
CA HIS A 943 23.63 37.28 -0.45
C HIS A 943 24.72 38.09 -1.17
N GLU A 944 25.46 38.97 -0.50
CA GLU A 944 26.56 39.71 -1.15
C GLU A 944 27.73 38.77 -1.55
N GLN A 945 27.99 37.69 -0.80
CA GLN A 945 28.90 36.63 -1.27
C GLN A 945 28.41 35.99 -2.58
N THR A 946 27.09 35.80 -2.73
CA THR A 946 26.47 35.30 -3.97
C THR A 946 26.59 36.30 -5.12
N VAL A 947 26.44 37.60 -4.85
CA VAL A 947 26.71 38.68 -5.80
C VAL A 947 28.18 38.69 -6.23
N GLN A 948 29.11 38.53 -5.29
CA GLN A 948 30.55 38.51 -5.59
C GLN A 948 30.96 37.30 -6.43
N LEU A 949 30.37 36.13 -6.19
CA LEU A 949 30.59 34.95 -7.05
C LEU A 949 30.18 35.20 -8.51
N ILE A 950 29.06 35.92 -8.74
CA ILE A 950 28.63 36.31 -10.10
C ILE A 950 29.64 37.26 -10.75
N LYS A 951 30.14 38.26 -10.01
CA LYS A 951 31.17 39.20 -10.48
C LYS A 951 32.48 38.48 -10.85
N ASN A 952 32.92 37.54 -10.02
CA ASN A 952 34.19 36.82 -10.20
C ASN A 952 34.15 35.82 -11.37
N VAL A 953 33.11 35.00 -11.45
CA VAL A 953 33.04 33.94 -12.49
C VAL A 953 32.75 34.54 -13.87
N GLN A 954 31.93 35.59 -13.94
CA GLN A 954 31.35 36.15 -15.15
C GLN A 954 30.63 35.09 -15.99
N TYR A 955 29.33 34.92 -15.73
CA TYR A 955 28.48 34.02 -16.50
C TYR A 955 27.89 34.75 -17.72
N SER A 956 27.82 34.07 -18.86
CA SER A 956 27.11 34.55 -20.04
C SER A 956 25.58 34.53 -19.84
N TYR A 957 25.08 33.69 -18.93
CA TYR A 957 23.68 33.70 -18.52
C TYR A 957 23.48 33.12 -17.10
N CYS A 958 22.70 33.82 -16.26
CA CYS A 958 22.25 33.32 -14.97
C CYS A 958 20.73 33.17 -14.92
N TYR A 959 20.24 32.00 -14.52
CA TYR A 959 18.86 31.84 -14.10
C TYR A 959 18.76 32.13 -12.59
N THR A 960 18.10 33.22 -12.22
CA THR A 960 17.87 33.56 -10.81
C THR A 960 16.44 33.20 -10.40
N PHE A 961 16.28 32.51 -9.29
CA PHE A 961 14.99 32.04 -8.79
C PHE A 961 14.75 32.53 -7.36
N VAL A 962 13.54 33.04 -7.10
CA VAL A 962 13.08 33.27 -5.72
C VAL A 962 12.78 31.92 -5.07
N TYR A 963 13.34 31.66 -3.88
CA TYR A 963 13.07 30.44 -3.13
C TYR A 963 11.60 30.33 -2.73
N SER A 964 11.00 29.17 -3.00
CA SER A 964 9.64 28.79 -2.63
C SER A 964 9.73 27.47 -1.87
N MET A 965 9.41 27.48 -0.57
CA MET A 965 9.38 26.27 0.23
C MET A 965 8.32 25.30 -0.31
N ARG A 966 8.67 24.01 -0.42
CA ARG A 966 7.77 22.96 -0.90
C ARG A 966 7.62 21.86 0.13
N GLU A 967 6.39 21.41 0.34
CA GLU A 967 6.07 20.28 1.21
C GLU A 967 6.94 19.05 0.94
N ARG A 968 7.18 18.25 1.97
CA ARG A 968 7.94 16.98 1.94
C ARG A 968 9.42 17.11 1.58
N THR A 969 9.93 18.27 1.15
CA THR A 969 11.37 18.51 0.98
C THR A 969 12.12 18.42 2.32
N LYS A 970 13.45 18.27 2.30
CA LYS A 970 14.27 18.26 3.53
C LYS A 970 14.26 19.64 4.20
N ALA A 971 14.23 20.72 3.41
CA ALA A 971 14.13 22.09 3.90
C ALA A 971 12.83 22.30 4.69
N HIS A 972 11.67 21.97 4.11
CA HIS A 972 10.36 22.04 4.80
C HIS A 972 10.29 21.21 6.10
N ARG A 973 11.11 20.16 6.25
CA ARG A 973 11.14 19.33 7.47
C ARG A 973 12.14 19.81 8.53
N ARG A 974 13.05 20.73 8.20
CA ARG A 974 14.20 21.08 9.06
C ARG A 974 14.45 22.58 9.24
N TYR A 975 13.89 23.43 8.40
CA TYR A 975 14.12 24.88 8.40
C TYR A 975 12.77 25.61 8.31
N CYS A 976 12.73 26.83 8.87
CA CYS A 976 11.64 27.78 8.64
C CYS A 976 11.90 28.55 7.34
N ASP A 977 10.85 29.08 6.70
CA ASP A 977 11.00 30.05 5.60
C ASP A 977 10.90 31.47 6.19
N ASP A 978 12.03 31.96 6.66
CA ASP A 978 12.19 33.16 7.49
C ASP A 978 12.53 34.44 6.70
N VAL A 979 12.97 34.32 5.45
CA VAL A 979 13.28 35.47 4.58
C VAL A 979 11.99 36.05 3.95
N PRO A 980 11.67 37.36 4.10
CA PRO A 980 10.48 37.98 3.50
C PRO A 980 10.47 37.95 1.96
N ILE A 981 9.29 37.75 1.36
CA ILE A 981 9.13 37.51 -0.09
C ILE A 981 9.55 38.70 -0.98
N ASP A 982 9.41 39.92 -0.47
CA ASP A 982 9.89 41.17 -1.03
C ASP A 982 11.43 41.24 -1.04
N VAL A 983 12.08 40.88 0.08
CA VAL A 983 13.54 40.73 0.16
C VAL A 983 14.03 39.68 -0.84
N LYS A 984 13.39 38.50 -0.94
CA LYS A 984 13.78 37.47 -1.93
C LYS A 984 13.73 38.00 -3.37
N LYS A 985 12.71 38.81 -3.70
CA LYS A 985 12.53 39.44 -5.03
C LYS A 985 13.58 40.51 -5.29
N ALA A 986 13.85 41.39 -4.32
CA ALA A 986 14.90 42.42 -4.42
C ALA A 986 16.28 41.78 -4.65
N ARG A 987 16.63 40.77 -3.83
CA ARG A 987 17.84 39.96 -4.00
C ARG A 987 17.90 39.32 -5.40
N SER A 988 16.80 38.72 -5.89
CA SER A 988 16.72 38.14 -7.24
C SER A 988 16.96 39.17 -8.35
N GLN A 989 16.45 40.40 -8.20
CA GLN A 989 16.65 41.50 -9.15
C GLN A 989 18.10 42.02 -9.13
N GLN A 990 18.74 42.10 -7.96
CA GLN A 990 20.15 42.48 -7.84
C GLN A 990 21.04 41.46 -8.57
N LEU A 991 20.84 40.16 -8.35
CA LEU A 991 21.56 39.10 -9.08
C LEU A 991 21.32 39.20 -10.61
N GLN A 992 20.11 39.57 -11.05
CA GLN A 992 19.82 39.81 -12.47
C GLN A 992 20.58 41.03 -13.04
N SER A 993 20.68 42.11 -12.27
CA SER A 993 21.41 43.31 -12.65
C SER A 993 22.90 43.02 -12.82
N GLU A 994 23.52 42.37 -11.83
CA GLU A 994 24.96 42.12 -11.85
C GLU A 994 25.37 41.10 -12.92
N PHE A 995 24.62 40.00 -13.14
CA PHE A 995 24.94 39.11 -14.26
C PHE A 995 24.82 39.84 -15.61
N ARG A 996 23.81 40.70 -15.80
CA ARG A 996 23.63 41.42 -17.08
C ARG A 996 24.79 42.35 -17.42
N LYS A 997 25.45 42.96 -16.42
CA LYS A 997 26.69 43.72 -16.62
C LYS A 997 27.83 42.82 -17.11
N GLY A 998 28.05 41.68 -16.44
CA GLY A 998 29.06 40.69 -16.83
C GLY A 998 28.81 40.10 -18.22
N ALA A 999 27.57 39.70 -18.51
CA ALA A 999 27.17 39.15 -19.81
C ALA A 999 27.36 40.18 -20.95
N LEU A 1000 27.09 41.47 -20.72
CA LEU A 1000 27.39 42.52 -21.71
C LEU A 1000 28.90 42.64 -21.97
N ALA A 1001 29.72 42.63 -20.92
CA ALA A 1001 31.17 42.70 -21.04
C ALA A 1001 31.72 41.50 -21.83
N LEU A 1002 31.29 40.28 -21.50
CA LEU A 1002 31.65 39.06 -22.24
C LEU A 1002 31.18 39.11 -23.70
N ASN A 1003 29.91 39.48 -23.94
CA ASN A 1003 29.35 39.50 -25.29
C ASN A 1003 30.08 40.50 -26.20
N LYS A 1004 30.56 41.63 -25.66
CA LYS A 1004 31.42 42.58 -26.41
C LYS A 1004 32.75 41.97 -26.86
N THR A 1005 33.30 40.97 -26.16
CA THR A 1005 34.55 40.28 -26.57
C THR A 1005 34.39 39.39 -27.81
N PHE A 1006 33.15 39.21 -28.31
CA PHE A 1006 32.89 38.52 -29.57
C PHE A 1006 32.84 39.46 -30.77
N ILE A 1007 32.75 40.79 -30.58
CA ILE A 1007 32.78 41.74 -31.69
C ILE A 1007 34.11 41.60 -32.46
N GLY A 1008 34.03 41.50 -33.78
CA GLY A 1008 35.18 41.23 -34.66
C GLY A 1008 35.58 39.75 -34.77
N LYS A 1009 34.85 38.83 -34.13
CA LYS A 1009 35.06 37.38 -34.28
C LYS A 1009 33.97 36.76 -35.16
N THR A 1010 34.35 35.75 -35.92
CA THR A 1010 33.43 34.84 -36.63
C THR A 1010 32.94 33.76 -35.67
N LEU A 1011 31.64 33.47 -35.66
CA LEU A 1011 31.03 32.36 -34.91
C LEU A 1011 30.23 31.46 -35.83
N THR A 1012 30.22 30.15 -35.57
CA THR A 1012 29.43 29.18 -36.32
C THR A 1012 28.03 29.01 -35.75
N VAL A 1013 27.03 29.43 -36.53
CA VAL A 1013 25.65 29.64 -36.10
C VAL A 1013 24.71 28.67 -36.80
N LEU A 1014 23.93 27.90 -36.03
CA LEU A 1014 22.83 27.09 -36.58
C LEU A 1014 21.59 27.97 -36.73
N VAL A 1015 21.05 28.06 -37.94
CA VAL A 1015 19.84 28.86 -38.25
C VAL A 1015 18.61 28.16 -37.68
N GLU A 1016 17.99 28.73 -36.63
CA GLU A 1016 16.79 28.12 -36.02
C GLU A 1016 15.50 28.52 -36.74
N LYS A 1017 15.33 29.83 -37.00
CA LYS A 1017 14.08 30.44 -37.48
C LYS A 1017 14.26 31.92 -37.81
N GLU A 1018 13.20 32.56 -38.28
CA GLU A 1018 13.12 34.02 -38.42
C GLU A 1018 13.15 34.74 -37.07
N SER A 1019 13.68 35.97 -37.07
CA SER A 1019 13.68 36.85 -35.91
C SER A 1019 12.26 37.30 -35.58
N LYS A 1020 11.89 37.23 -34.28
CA LYS A 1020 10.59 37.71 -33.79
C LYS A 1020 10.29 39.19 -34.06
N ARG A 1021 11.31 39.99 -34.41
CA ARG A 1021 11.18 41.44 -34.66
C ARG A 1021 11.11 41.80 -36.15
N SER A 1022 11.61 40.95 -37.04
CA SER A 1022 11.51 41.13 -38.50
C SER A 1022 11.77 39.79 -39.20
N SER A 1023 10.93 39.46 -40.18
CA SER A 1023 11.10 38.29 -41.05
C SER A 1023 12.27 38.42 -42.01
N GLU A 1024 12.89 39.60 -42.16
CA GLU A 1024 14.09 39.82 -42.97
C GLU A 1024 15.38 39.31 -42.31
N PHE A 1025 15.32 38.95 -41.03
CA PHE A 1025 16.48 38.50 -40.25
C PHE A 1025 16.31 37.05 -39.81
N TRP A 1026 17.39 36.28 -39.92
CA TRP A 1026 17.53 34.99 -39.25
C TRP A 1026 17.88 35.16 -37.77
N MET A 1027 17.46 34.19 -36.97
CA MET A 1027 17.88 34.01 -35.59
C MET A 1027 18.43 32.59 -35.42
N GLY A 1028 19.67 32.52 -34.96
CA GLY A 1028 20.40 31.28 -34.76
C GLY A 1028 21.13 31.23 -33.43
N ARG A 1029 21.79 30.10 -33.14
CA ARG A 1029 22.68 29.96 -31.98
C ARG A 1029 24.07 29.44 -32.32
N SER A 1030 25.06 29.93 -31.58
CA SER A 1030 26.42 29.40 -31.59
C SER A 1030 26.56 28.19 -30.66
N ASP A 1031 27.74 27.56 -30.68
CA ASP A 1031 28.10 26.44 -29.79
C ASP A 1031 28.02 26.88 -28.32
N GLY A 1032 28.45 28.11 -28.02
CA GLY A 1032 28.27 28.80 -26.73
C GLY A 1032 26.81 29.06 -26.31
N ASN A 1033 25.81 28.63 -27.10
CA ASN A 1033 24.37 28.85 -26.87
C ASN A 1033 23.95 30.34 -26.88
N LEU A 1034 24.82 31.23 -27.36
CA LEU A 1034 24.51 32.65 -27.54
C LEU A 1034 23.52 32.80 -28.69
N LYS A 1035 22.62 33.78 -28.60
CA LYS A 1035 21.67 34.10 -29.69
C LYS A 1035 22.32 35.09 -30.64
N ILE A 1036 22.29 34.79 -31.93
CA ILE A 1036 22.81 35.66 -32.99
C ILE A 1036 21.67 36.01 -33.95
N ILE A 1037 21.52 37.29 -34.26
CA ILE A 1037 20.58 37.81 -35.26
C ILE A 1037 21.36 38.41 -36.42
N PHE A 1038 21.06 37.99 -37.63
CA PHE A 1038 21.76 38.43 -38.85
C PHE A 1038 20.77 38.49 -40.04
N PRO A 1039 20.99 39.36 -41.04
CA PRO A 1039 20.05 39.51 -42.16
C PRO A 1039 20.02 38.26 -43.04
N LYS A 1040 18.87 38.01 -43.68
CA LYS A 1040 18.74 37.02 -44.76
C LYS A 1040 19.54 37.49 -45.97
N GLY A 1041 20.25 36.57 -46.62
CA GLY A 1041 21.03 36.86 -47.81
C GLY A 1041 21.64 35.62 -48.44
N SER A 1042 22.16 35.82 -49.65
CA SER A 1042 22.93 34.82 -50.37
C SER A 1042 24.34 34.75 -49.80
N VAL A 1043 24.82 33.54 -49.55
CA VAL A 1043 26.12 33.26 -48.91
C VAL A 1043 26.87 32.20 -49.69
N ASN A 1044 28.19 32.25 -49.63
CA ASN A 1044 29.04 31.28 -50.32
C ASN A 1044 28.86 29.88 -49.71
N CYS A 1045 28.69 28.88 -50.56
CA CYS A 1045 28.61 27.46 -50.19
C CYS A 1045 29.72 26.69 -50.91
N PHE A 1046 30.32 25.73 -50.21
CA PHE A 1046 31.32 24.82 -50.76
C PHE A 1046 30.73 23.41 -50.78
N ASP A 1047 30.54 22.83 -51.96
CA ASP A 1047 30.09 21.44 -52.06
C ASP A 1047 31.28 20.48 -51.81
N SER A 1048 31.13 19.62 -50.81
CA SER A 1048 32.04 18.49 -50.59
C SER A 1048 31.80 17.43 -51.68
N LEU A 1049 32.85 17.03 -52.40
CA LEU A 1049 32.75 16.13 -53.55
C LEU A 1049 31.95 14.86 -53.23
N SER A 1050 31.00 14.54 -54.10
CA SER A 1050 30.44 13.20 -54.21
C SER A 1050 31.57 12.19 -54.47
N SER A 1051 31.56 11.08 -53.74
CA SER A 1051 32.53 10.00 -53.89
C SER A 1051 32.37 9.28 -55.23
N SER A 1052 33.06 9.75 -56.25
CA SER A 1052 33.31 9.02 -57.50
C SER A 1052 34.62 9.47 -58.13
N SER A 1053 35.29 8.52 -58.76
CA SER A 1053 36.64 8.59 -59.34
C SER A 1053 36.90 9.74 -60.33
N SER A 1054 38.20 9.91 -60.65
CA SER A 1054 38.76 10.72 -61.76
C SER A 1054 38.69 12.26 -61.68
N SER A 1055 39.73 12.81 -61.05
CA SER A 1055 40.62 13.83 -61.65
C SER A 1055 40.01 14.94 -62.54
N SER A 1056 39.59 16.05 -61.94
CA SER A 1056 40.15 17.39 -62.23
C SER A 1056 39.53 18.44 -61.29
N SER A 1057 40.33 19.45 -60.92
CA SER A 1057 40.02 20.33 -59.80
C SER A 1057 39.33 21.64 -60.23
N SER A 1058 38.06 21.79 -59.87
CA SER A 1058 37.48 23.12 -59.57
C SER A 1058 36.41 22.99 -58.49
N SER A 1059 36.70 23.53 -57.30
CA SER A 1059 35.70 23.66 -56.23
C SER A 1059 34.75 24.79 -56.62
N SER A 1060 33.61 24.47 -57.23
CA SER A 1060 32.67 25.48 -57.72
C SER A 1060 31.97 26.18 -56.56
N VAL A 1061 32.40 27.43 -56.28
CA VAL A 1061 31.77 28.27 -55.26
C VAL A 1061 30.41 28.73 -55.78
N HIS A 1062 29.35 28.11 -55.27
CA HIS A 1062 27.98 28.51 -55.58
C HIS A 1062 27.40 29.32 -54.44
N GLN A 1063 26.79 30.46 -54.78
CA GLN A 1063 26.06 31.28 -53.83
C GLN A 1063 24.62 30.79 -53.70
N ARG A 1064 24.18 30.53 -52.47
CA ARG A 1064 22.77 30.24 -52.18
C ARG A 1064 22.30 30.97 -50.94
N ASN A 1065 20.99 31.21 -50.88
CA ASN A 1065 20.37 31.72 -49.67
C ASN A 1065 20.54 30.72 -48.51
N SER A 1066 20.86 31.26 -47.34
CA SER A 1066 20.85 30.51 -46.08
C SER A 1066 19.41 30.13 -45.70
N LYS A 1067 19.22 28.90 -45.21
CA LYS A 1067 17.92 28.35 -44.77
C LYS A 1067 18.00 27.80 -43.35
N ILE A 1068 16.84 27.58 -42.75
CA ILE A 1068 16.70 26.93 -41.44
C ILE A 1068 17.37 25.54 -41.47
N GLY A 1069 18.30 25.31 -40.55
CA GLY A 1069 19.11 24.08 -40.47
C GLY A 1069 20.47 24.12 -41.15
N ASP A 1070 20.83 25.20 -41.82
CA ASP A 1070 22.22 25.44 -42.22
C ASP A 1070 23.07 25.85 -41.00
N PHE A 1071 24.32 25.40 -40.96
CA PHE A 1071 25.36 26.04 -40.14
C PHE A 1071 26.01 27.14 -40.97
N VAL A 1072 26.13 28.33 -40.40
CA VAL A 1072 26.54 29.55 -41.11
C VAL A 1072 27.60 30.26 -40.27
N ALA A 1073 28.74 30.59 -40.87
CA ALA A 1073 29.73 31.47 -40.27
C ALA A 1073 29.20 32.91 -40.26
N VAL A 1074 29.13 33.53 -39.09
CA VAL A 1074 28.61 34.89 -38.90
C VAL A 1074 29.65 35.75 -38.19
N ASP A 1075 30.05 36.84 -38.83
CA ASP A 1075 30.98 37.83 -38.27
C ASP A 1075 30.21 38.79 -37.37
N ILE A 1076 30.56 38.83 -36.08
CA ILE A 1076 29.83 39.58 -35.06
C ILE A 1076 30.25 41.05 -35.09
N THR A 1077 29.27 41.94 -35.24
CA THR A 1077 29.47 43.39 -35.37
C THR A 1077 28.91 44.20 -34.20
N ASP A 1078 27.91 43.67 -33.48
CA ASP A 1078 27.27 44.33 -32.35
C ASP A 1078 26.87 43.33 -31.25
N ALA A 1079 26.84 43.78 -30.00
CA ALA A 1079 26.62 42.94 -28.83
C ALA A 1079 25.79 43.64 -27.75
N SER A 1080 24.73 42.97 -27.32
CA SER A 1080 23.95 43.30 -26.12
C SER A 1080 24.16 42.24 -25.03
N SER A 1081 23.59 42.43 -23.84
CA SER A 1081 23.63 41.44 -22.75
C SER A 1081 22.85 40.15 -23.04
N GLU A 1082 22.01 40.10 -24.07
CA GLU A 1082 21.14 38.95 -24.37
C GLU A 1082 21.28 38.38 -25.79
N VAL A 1083 21.83 39.16 -26.74
CA VAL A 1083 21.86 38.87 -28.18
C VAL A 1083 23.11 39.52 -28.82
N LEU A 1084 23.78 38.78 -29.71
CA LEU A 1084 24.77 39.28 -30.66
C LEU A 1084 24.13 39.57 -32.01
N LYS A 1085 24.71 40.47 -32.80
CA LYS A 1085 24.35 40.69 -34.20
C LYS A 1085 25.58 40.59 -35.09
N GLY A 1086 25.36 40.23 -36.35
CA GLY A 1086 26.45 40.07 -37.31
C GLY A 1086 25.95 39.91 -38.74
N PHE A 1087 26.88 39.57 -39.63
CA PHE A 1087 26.60 39.27 -41.04
C PHE A 1087 27.11 37.87 -41.39
N ALA A 1088 26.31 37.12 -42.14
CA ALA A 1088 26.66 35.78 -42.59
C ALA A 1088 27.64 35.84 -43.76
N THR A 1089 28.72 35.06 -43.70
CA THR A 1089 29.77 35.04 -44.74
C THR A 1089 29.70 33.80 -45.62
N ARG A 1090 29.59 32.61 -45.01
CA ARG A 1090 29.55 31.32 -45.70
C ARG A 1090 28.76 30.26 -44.94
N ILE A 1091 28.29 29.26 -45.66
CA ILE A 1091 27.74 28.04 -45.08
C ILE A 1091 28.92 27.11 -44.75
N VAL A 1092 28.86 26.48 -43.57
CA VAL A 1092 29.93 25.61 -43.04
C VAL A 1092 29.38 24.23 -42.66
N THR A 1093 30.28 23.28 -42.46
CA THR A 1093 30.01 21.96 -41.87
C THR A 1093 30.89 21.79 -40.65
N LEU A 1094 30.35 21.21 -39.57
CA LEU A 1094 31.08 21.06 -38.30
C LEU A 1094 32.31 20.16 -38.43
N SER A 1095 32.35 19.31 -39.46
CA SER A 1095 33.47 18.43 -39.79
C SER A 1095 34.68 19.12 -40.44
N HIS A 1096 34.61 20.42 -40.77
CA HIS A 1096 35.65 21.14 -41.52
C HIS A 1096 36.27 22.35 -40.76
N GLU A 1097 36.13 22.41 -39.43
CA GLU A 1097 36.78 23.42 -38.58
C GLU A 1097 38.07 22.95 -37.88
N SER A 1098 38.65 21.81 -38.32
CA SER A 1098 39.98 21.33 -37.93
C SER A 1098 41.08 21.87 -38.85
#